data_AF-A0A1F9ZFK7-F1
#
_entry.id   AF-A0A1F9ZFK7-F1
#
_cell.length_a   1.000
_cell.length_b   1.000
_cell.length_c   1.000
_cell.angle_alpha   90.00
_cell.angle_beta   90.00
_cell.angle_gamma   90.00
#
_symmetry.space_group_name_H-M   'P 1'
#
loop_
_entity.id
_entity.type
_entity.pdbx_description
1 polymer ?
#
loop_
_entity_poly.entity_id
_entity_poly.type
_entity_poly.pdbx_seq_one_letter_code
_entity_poly.pdbx_strand_id
1 'polypeptide(L)'
;MPPEPGSLPAEAPKKTPWGKILAVVIVLIVIIAAVAVWALPRNGAPSITQTAVSTEVALVGDSITFTAQATDPDNDALTYSWDFGDGSTGTGTPATHAYTIPGRFIGLLTVSDGKGGVATNDVKLLFLTVNLQPAAVAEPAVCPSDATANTDFADDSLWTYTAWEGTSAEAYGYWDANGGDLGGHVNITTNFTVSSAVSGYYYQAFDYDGATPLIARLHLGWNVSTFGAGVGNTTAYAFVDTTAGAPTLGSEVWTSGVRTATSPWTNVTGIDVGSKLTAAGRYYLKIAARTQNDLIGSATTVGFDNVGLTWSQASGCEAGAVIAILSADKTTTTTGTAVQFNSNASWAFAFAWNSVADHSQGGAYALTQAADDSTLFSSIRYEWGDGTANTTGTSTAVGRTTHTFTSVGNFLVRLTVTFTHPDVTPSTTTASAGYTVRVVAAAPPQQVKNPEIFTTVTFGEPDYLDPAVDYETAGGEVLQSVYETLVWYQEGSESVTTLVPRLATAVPTPTDGGLNYTFNLRSGVKFHSGVNMTAADVEFSIERVLAIHDPDGPSWMLEQILTNYVSYYADSDCGPLLCTVQDWVDSEFASPADVPARFRAVLPAEALWSATVLSTSMGWAVTNTSVDQVNSTAVVVHLTHPYPAFLQIAAYTVMSVVSKAAVDAHGGVQWGAHNAWMDRNTVGTGPFKLKAWVPNQIISLERWDQYWRTRAAIKQVNIVKINDVATRELMLLAGDADFATIPRDHQYDVMNVDGTPKYATLRIVKDKPTFDVLFFGYNQNINAAGTPDPLLVPTNFFADVHIRKAFSYAFDYSQFIQNVIYGGGEQLRGPIPRGMMGYNGSLPMFSKNAALAQAELRLALDPRTPSPTDTYWDNGFSITLYYNAGNTVREQGCLLLKQGLEALGAPGTISVSVRALDWPVYLATLRARALPIFFLGWAPDYADPDDYAFPFLHSRGTFPQRVGYSNATIDALVAAAASELDPVVREKMYKDMQTVVVQDHVPYLWIYQATNFHVERSWVAGYYFNPMLSGGYYYSYSKA
;
A
#
# COMPACT_ATOMS: atom_id res chain seq x y z
N MET A 1 -11.68 75.47 -73.02
CA MET A 1 -11.73 76.94 -73.21
C MET A 1 -13.00 77.44 -72.51
N PRO A 2 -12.96 78.60 -71.83
CA PRO A 2 -12.60 78.91 -70.43
C PRO A 2 -13.88 79.30 -69.60
N PRO A 3 -13.89 79.99 -68.43
CA PRO A 3 -12.85 80.48 -67.51
C PRO A 3 -13.10 80.22 -65.98
N GLU A 4 -12.05 80.37 -65.16
CA GLU A 4 -12.09 80.67 -63.71
C GLU A 4 -12.35 82.18 -63.49
N PRO A 5 -12.92 82.66 -62.34
CA PRO A 5 -12.08 83.03 -61.17
C PRO A 5 -12.75 83.08 -59.76
N GLY A 6 -11.94 82.85 -58.71
CA GLY A 6 -11.75 83.80 -57.59
C GLY A 6 -12.64 83.80 -56.32
N SER A 7 -12.17 83.07 -55.28
CA SER A 7 -12.17 83.30 -53.81
C SER A 7 -13.13 84.28 -53.08
N LEU A 8 -13.62 83.89 -51.88
CA LEU A 8 -13.48 84.55 -50.53
C LEU A 8 -14.31 83.79 -49.42
N PRO A 9 -14.08 83.99 -48.10
CA PRO A 9 -13.85 82.91 -47.12
C PRO A 9 -15.11 82.37 -46.42
N ALA A 10 -15.03 81.11 -45.96
CA ALA A 10 -16.02 80.50 -45.07
C ALA A 10 -15.66 80.73 -43.60
N GLU A 11 -16.39 81.63 -42.94
CA GLU A 11 -16.48 81.71 -41.48
C GLU A 11 -17.52 80.70 -40.95
N ALA A 12 -17.20 80.06 -39.83
CA ALA A 12 -17.93 78.94 -39.25
C ALA A 12 -19.34 79.30 -38.72
N PRO A 13 -20.36 78.42 -38.89
CA PRO A 13 -21.58 78.48 -38.11
C PRO A 13 -21.50 77.62 -36.84
N LYS A 14 -22.03 78.20 -35.75
CA LYS A 14 -22.00 77.75 -34.37
C LYS A 14 -22.67 76.38 -34.14
N LYS A 15 -22.04 75.54 -33.31
CA LYS A 15 -22.54 74.24 -32.83
C LYS A 15 -23.79 74.41 -31.95
N THR A 16 -24.88 73.74 -32.30
CA THR A 16 -26.08 73.56 -31.46
C THR A 16 -25.97 72.30 -30.59
N PRO A 17 -26.65 72.24 -29.42
CA PRO A 17 -26.27 71.36 -28.30
C PRO A 17 -26.91 69.96 -28.32
N TRP A 18 -27.43 69.50 -29.45
CA TRP A 18 -28.20 68.25 -29.52
C TRP A 18 -27.38 66.99 -29.19
N GLY A 19 -26.08 66.97 -29.52
CA GLY A 19 -25.20 65.85 -29.17
C GLY A 19 -24.97 65.67 -27.66
N LYS A 20 -25.01 66.76 -26.89
CA LYS A 20 -24.88 66.69 -25.43
C LYS A 20 -26.18 66.25 -24.77
N ILE A 21 -27.34 66.64 -25.31
CA ILE A 21 -28.64 66.20 -24.79
C ILE A 21 -28.84 64.71 -25.05
N LEU A 22 -28.47 64.18 -26.23
CA LEU A 22 -28.59 62.75 -26.53
C LEU A 22 -27.63 61.90 -25.68
N ALA A 23 -26.39 62.37 -25.46
CA ALA A 23 -25.44 61.70 -24.58
C ALA A 23 -25.90 61.72 -23.11
N VAL A 24 -26.46 62.83 -22.63
CA VAL A 24 -27.03 62.93 -21.27
C VAL A 24 -28.27 62.06 -21.12
N VAL A 25 -29.12 61.94 -22.15
CA VAL A 25 -30.31 61.06 -22.10
C VAL A 25 -29.90 59.59 -22.14
N ILE A 26 -28.91 59.20 -22.94
CA ILE A 26 -28.38 57.82 -22.94
C ILE A 26 -27.70 57.50 -21.60
N VAL A 27 -26.91 58.43 -21.06
CA VAL A 27 -26.30 58.28 -19.73
C VAL A 27 -27.37 58.25 -18.63
N LEU A 28 -28.43 59.05 -18.72
CA LEU A 28 -29.56 58.98 -17.78
C LEU A 28 -30.34 57.68 -17.93
N ILE A 29 -30.53 57.13 -19.13
CA ILE A 29 -31.21 55.84 -19.32
C ILE A 29 -30.32 54.70 -18.82
N VAL A 30 -29.00 54.77 -19.01
CA VAL A 30 -28.04 53.80 -18.44
C VAL A 30 -27.94 53.94 -16.92
N ILE A 31 -28.02 55.16 -16.37
CA ILE A 31 -28.07 55.39 -14.92
C ILE A 31 -29.43 55.00 -14.34
N ILE A 32 -30.55 55.23 -15.02
CA ILE A 32 -31.88 54.79 -14.57
C ILE A 32 -32.01 53.27 -14.70
N ALA A 33 -31.44 52.65 -15.73
CA ALA A 33 -31.35 51.19 -15.84
C ALA A 33 -30.41 50.62 -14.78
N ALA A 34 -29.27 51.27 -14.49
CA ALA A 34 -28.38 50.89 -13.39
C ALA A 34 -29.04 51.10 -12.02
N VAL A 35 -29.78 52.19 -11.80
CA VAL A 35 -30.48 52.48 -10.53
C VAL A 35 -31.71 51.60 -10.37
N ALA A 36 -32.39 51.20 -11.44
CA ALA A 36 -33.46 50.19 -11.41
C ALA A 36 -32.91 48.78 -11.13
N VAL A 37 -31.68 48.46 -11.58
CA VAL A 37 -30.95 47.23 -11.20
C VAL A 37 -30.42 47.29 -9.76
N TRP A 38 -30.20 48.48 -9.21
CA TRP A 38 -29.77 48.70 -7.81
C TRP A 38 -30.91 48.85 -6.80
N ALA A 39 -32.17 49.00 -7.26
CA ALA A 39 -33.36 49.15 -6.41
C ALA A 39 -34.22 47.87 -6.29
N LEU A 40 -33.79 46.77 -6.92
CA LEU A 40 -34.28 45.44 -6.57
C LEU A 40 -33.57 45.02 -5.27
N PRO A 41 -34.28 44.48 -4.25
CA PRO A 41 -33.59 43.90 -3.10
C PRO A 41 -32.60 42.86 -3.62
N ARG A 42 -31.30 43.05 -3.33
CA ARG A 42 -30.27 42.07 -3.66
C ARG A 42 -30.54 40.88 -2.75
N ASN A 43 -31.06 39.81 -3.33
CA ASN A 43 -31.22 38.53 -2.65
C ASN A 43 -29.87 38.06 -2.10
N GLY A 44 -29.71 38.09 -0.79
CA GLY A 44 -28.60 37.51 -0.06
C GLY A 44 -28.75 36.01 -0.04
N ALA A 45 -27.72 35.28 -0.44
CA ALA A 45 -27.77 33.83 -0.39
C ALA A 45 -27.91 33.32 1.06
N PRO A 46 -28.59 32.18 1.27
CA PRO A 46 -28.67 31.57 2.59
C PRO A 46 -27.30 31.19 3.13
N SER A 47 -27.19 30.98 4.44
CA SER A 47 -25.99 30.48 5.10
C SER A 47 -26.32 29.25 5.95
N ILE A 48 -25.54 28.19 5.81
CA ILE A 48 -25.69 26.97 6.60
C ILE A 48 -24.94 27.16 7.93
N THR A 49 -25.66 27.10 9.04
CA THR A 49 -25.09 27.30 10.39
C THR A 49 -24.74 25.98 11.06
N GLN A 50 -25.44 24.90 10.72
CA GLN A 50 -25.16 23.57 11.25
C GLN A 50 -25.59 22.46 10.29
N THR A 51 -24.79 21.41 10.22
CA THR A 51 -25.13 20.13 9.60
C THR A 51 -24.75 19.00 10.56
N ALA A 52 -25.56 17.94 10.60
CA ALA A 52 -25.29 16.77 11.43
C ALA A 52 -25.92 15.51 10.83
N VAL A 53 -25.30 14.38 11.11
CA VAL A 53 -25.82 13.03 10.86
C VAL A 53 -26.12 12.33 12.18
N SER A 54 -27.10 11.43 12.20
CA SER A 54 -27.42 10.63 13.39
C SER A 54 -26.27 9.72 13.83
N THR A 55 -25.40 9.34 12.89
CA THR A 55 -24.15 8.61 13.13
C THR A 55 -23.19 8.84 11.96
N GLU A 56 -21.87 8.87 12.23
CA GLU A 56 -20.83 8.94 11.20
C GLU A 56 -20.36 7.54 10.75
N VAL A 57 -20.79 6.49 11.46
CA VAL A 57 -20.52 5.08 11.15
C VAL A 57 -21.82 4.27 11.23
N ALA A 58 -22.16 3.54 10.17
CA ALA A 58 -23.38 2.75 10.06
C ALA A 58 -23.14 1.41 9.34
N LEU A 59 -24.12 0.51 9.36
CA LEU A 59 -24.11 -0.72 8.56
C LEU A 59 -24.97 -0.55 7.30
N VAL A 60 -24.70 -1.35 6.26
CA VAL A 60 -25.55 -1.42 5.07
C VAL A 60 -27.00 -1.70 5.47
N GLY A 61 -27.93 -0.86 5.00
CA GLY A 61 -29.36 -0.94 5.33
C GLY A 61 -29.79 -0.15 6.57
N ASP A 62 -28.87 0.36 7.40
CA ASP A 62 -29.22 1.23 8.52
C ASP A 62 -29.82 2.56 8.03
N SER A 63 -30.88 3.02 8.69
CA SER A 63 -31.50 4.30 8.39
C SER A 63 -30.76 5.44 9.11
N ILE A 64 -30.16 6.33 8.33
CA ILE A 64 -29.35 7.45 8.82
C ILE A 64 -30.11 8.73 8.60
N THR A 65 -30.19 9.56 9.65
CA THR A 65 -30.92 10.82 9.61
C THR A 65 -29.94 11.98 9.44
N PHE A 66 -30.17 12.77 8.40
CA PHE A 66 -29.44 13.98 8.05
C PHE A 66 -30.24 15.20 8.50
N THR A 67 -29.58 16.11 9.21
CA THR A 67 -30.20 17.34 9.72
C THR A 67 -29.34 18.54 9.37
N ALA A 68 -30.00 19.66 9.16
CA ALA A 68 -29.38 20.93 8.87
C ALA A 68 -30.16 22.09 9.46
N GLN A 69 -29.42 23.16 9.79
CA GLN A 69 -29.93 24.48 10.11
C GLN A 69 -29.27 25.49 9.17
N ALA A 70 -30.09 26.35 8.59
CA ALA A 70 -29.65 27.45 7.75
C ALA A 70 -30.47 28.70 8.04
N THR A 71 -29.87 29.86 7.78
CA THR A 71 -30.51 31.18 7.94
C THR A 71 -30.37 31.96 6.65
N ASP A 72 -31.39 32.74 6.32
CA ASP A 72 -31.39 33.62 5.17
C ASP A 72 -31.33 35.09 5.62
N PRO A 73 -30.42 35.93 5.09
CA PRO A 73 -30.33 37.35 5.46
C PRO A 73 -31.60 38.15 5.17
N ASP A 74 -32.36 37.76 4.15
CA ASP A 74 -33.61 38.39 3.73
C ASP A 74 -34.85 37.66 4.30
N ASN A 75 -34.61 36.60 5.10
CA ASN A 75 -35.60 35.77 5.76
C ASN A 75 -36.55 35.07 4.78
N ASP A 76 -36.02 34.69 3.61
CA ASP A 76 -36.73 33.92 2.59
C ASP A 76 -36.96 32.46 3.00
N ALA A 77 -37.95 31.83 2.36
CA ALA A 77 -38.30 30.43 2.63
C ALA A 77 -37.26 29.48 2.04
N LEU A 78 -36.62 28.68 2.90
CA LEU A 78 -35.53 27.80 2.49
C LEU A 78 -36.00 26.39 2.10
N THR A 79 -35.38 25.87 1.06
CA THR A 79 -35.52 24.49 0.59
C THR A 79 -34.20 23.75 0.75
N TYR A 80 -34.27 22.47 1.12
CA TYR A 80 -33.10 21.64 1.43
C TYR A 80 -33.09 20.45 0.47
N SER A 81 -32.00 20.25 -0.25
CA SER A 81 -31.77 19.08 -1.09
C SER A 81 -30.45 18.41 -0.71
N TRP A 82 -30.48 17.11 -0.56
CA TRP A 82 -29.34 16.28 -0.19
C TRP A 82 -28.91 15.42 -1.37
N ASP A 83 -27.60 15.31 -1.56
CA ASP A 83 -26.94 14.23 -2.28
C ASP A 83 -26.21 13.37 -1.25
N PHE A 84 -26.59 12.09 -1.17
CA PHE A 84 -26.06 11.18 -0.16
C PHE A 84 -24.72 10.56 -0.57
N GLY A 85 -24.22 10.83 -1.79
CA GLY A 85 -22.92 10.37 -2.28
C GLY A 85 -22.92 8.96 -2.86
N ASP A 86 -24.06 8.25 -2.86
CA ASP A 86 -24.26 6.94 -3.49
C ASP A 86 -25.08 7.03 -4.80
N GLY A 87 -25.34 8.25 -5.27
CA GLY A 87 -26.17 8.54 -6.44
C GLY A 87 -27.66 8.68 -6.14
N SER A 88 -28.07 8.54 -4.87
CA SER A 88 -29.42 8.88 -4.42
C SER A 88 -29.50 10.30 -3.87
N THR A 89 -30.71 10.87 -3.88
CA THR A 89 -30.97 12.24 -3.41
C THR A 89 -32.14 12.28 -2.44
N GLY A 90 -32.15 13.28 -1.56
CA GLY A 90 -33.20 13.51 -0.56
C GLY A 90 -33.61 14.98 -0.48
N THR A 91 -34.71 15.27 0.19
CA THR A 91 -35.14 16.66 0.45
C THR A 91 -35.59 16.83 1.90
N GLY A 92 -35.46 18.06 2.42
CA GLY A 92 -35.90 18.43 3.77
C GLY A 92 -34.83 18.31 4.86
N THR A 93 -35.22 18.68 6.09
CA THR A 93 -34.43 18.54 7.32
C THR A 93 -35.42 18.26 8.48
N PRO A 94 -35.46 17.04 9.05
CA PRO A 94 -34.59 15.90 8.77
C PRO A 94 -34.87 15.20 7.43
N ALA A 95 -33.84 14.60 6.84
CA ALA A 95 -33.93 13.66 5.71
C ALA A 95 -33.35 12.29 6.14
N THR A 96 -33.90 11.18 5.67
CA THR A 96 -33.41 9.83 6.03
C THR A 96 -32.92 9.08 4.81
N HIS A 97 -31.78 8.39 4.92
CA HIS A 97 -31.24 7.54 3.86
C HIS A 97 -30.66 6.24 4.40
N ALA A 98 -30.76 5.17 3.63
CA ALA A 98 -30.18 3.87 3.94
C ALA A 98 -29.31 3.40 2.76
N TYR A 99 -28.02 3.26 3.03
CA TYR A 99 -27.05 2.88 2.00
C TYR A 99 -27.13 1.38 1.72
N THR A 100 -27.25 1.03 0.45
CA THR A 100 -27.41 -0.37 0.00
C THR A 100 -26.08 -1.06 -0.31
N ILE A 101 -24.99 -0.30 -0.28
CA ILE A 101 -23.63 -0.76 -0.52
C ILE A 101 -22.71 -0.24 0.59
N PRO A 102 -21.71 -1.03 1.01
CA PRO A 102 -20.70 -0.55 1.94
C PRO A 102 -19.79 0.47 1.23
N GLY A 103 -19.26 1.43 1.97
CA GLY A 103 -18.37 2.44 1.42
C GLY A 103 -18.30 3.69 2.30
N ARG A 104 -17.42 4.62 1.91
CA ARG A 104 -17.40 5.97 2.47
C ARG A 104 -18.18 6.90 1.56
N PHE A 105 -19.08 7.67 2.15
CA PHE A 105 -19.96 8.59 1.45
C PHE A 105 -19.82 9.99 2.03
N ILE A 106 -20.11 10.99 1.20
CA ILE A 106 -20.13 12.39 1.60
C ILE A 106 -21.56 12.89 1.42
N GLY A 107 -22.20 13.29 2.52
CA GLY A 107 -23.50 13.95 2.51
C GLY A 107 -23.34 15.43 2.12
N LEU A 108 -23.75 15.76 0.90
CA LEU A 108 -23.77 17.13 0.38
C LEU A 108 -25.17 17.71 0.54
N LEU A 109 -25.26 18.82 1.26
CA LEU A 109 -26.46 19.63 1.39
C LEU A 109 -26.37 20.82 0.46
N THR A 110 -27.46 21.09 -0.24
CA THR A 110 -27.72 22.34 -0.95
C THR A 110 -28.97 22.98 -0.36
N VAL A 111 -28.84 24.21 0.12
CA VAL A 111 -29.94 25.04 0.63
C VAL A 111 -30.22 26.16 -0.35
N SER A 112 -31.47 26.31 -0.80
CA SER A 112 -31.88 27.39 -1.71
C SER A 112 -33.03 28.21 -1.14
N ASP A 113 -32.96 29.52 -1.36
CA ASP A 113 -34.01 30.51 -1.05
C ASP A 113 -35.13 30.59 -2.11
N GLY A 114 -35.04 29.84 -3.22
CA GLY A 114 -36.01 29.89 -4.32
C GLY A 114 -36.02 31.21 -5.11
N LYS A 115 -35.06 32.10 -4.85
CA LYS A 115 -34.84 33.41 -5.50
C LYS A 115 -33.50 33.51 -6.20
N GLY A 116 -32.71 32.44 -6.17
CA GLY A 116 -31.46 32.27 -6.94
C GLY A 116 -30.21 32.25 -6.07
N GLY A 117 -30.33 32.44 -4.76
CA GLY A 117 -29.26 32.20 -3.80
C GLY A 117 -29.25 30.75 -3.32
N VAL A 118 -28.04 30.22 -3.16
CA VAL A 118 -27.79 28.83 -2.80
C VAL A 118 -26.58 28.78 -1.87
N ALA A 119 -26.62 27.90 -0.87
CA ALA A 119 -25.47 27.54 -0.04
C ALA A 119 -25.28 26.04 0.04
N THR A 120 -24.02 25.61 0.14
CA THR A 120 -23.60 24.22 0.28
C THR A 120 -22.77 24.02 1.54
N ASN A 121 -22.75 22.82 2.12
CA ASN A 121 -21.96 22.50 3.32
C ASN A 121 -20.49 22.19 3.02
N ASP A 122 -19.92 22.83 2.01
CA ASP A 122 -18.55 22.63 1.50
C ASP A 122 -17.45 22.93 2.54
N VAL A 123 -17.72 23.78 3.53
CA VAL A 123 -16.79 24.08 4.65
C VAL A 123 -16.83 23.03 5.78
N LYS A 124 -17.92 22.24 5.87
CA LYS A 124 -18.09 21.19 6.90
C LYS A 124 -18.83 19.98 6.32
N LEU A 125 -18.09 19.19 5.55
CA LEU A 125 -18.58 17.98 4.89
C LEU A 125 -19.00 16.93 5.92
N LEU A 126 -20.09 16.22 5.60
CA LEU A 126 -20.60 15.11 6.41
C LEU A 126 -20.02 13.80 5.87
N PHE A 127 -18.96 13.32 6.50
CA PHE A 127 -18.37 12.03 6.15
C PHE A 127 -19.13 10.91 6.83
N LEU A 128 -19.45 9.88 6.06
CA LEU A 128 -20.11 8.69 6.55
C LEU A 128 -19.34 7.44 6.13
N THR A 129 -19.10 6.55 7.07
CA THR A 129 -18.56 5.21 6.79
C THR A 129 -19.66 4.18 6.97
N VAL A 130 -20.09 3.56 5.87
CA VAL A 130 -21.03 2.45 5.89
C VAL A 130 -20.25 1.16 5.74
N ASN A 131 -20.17 0.42 6.83
CA ASN A 131 -19.54 -0.89 6.82
C ASN A 131 -20.51 -1.93 6.26
N LEU A 132 -19.96 -3.00 5.68
CA LEU A 132 -20.75 -4.21 5.51
C LEU A 132 -21.28 -4.60 6.89
N GLN A 133 -22.55 -4.98 6.94
CA GLN A 133 -23.02 -5.80 8.05
C GLN A 133 -22.03 -6.98 8.13
N PRO A 134 -21.45 -7.29 9.31
CA PRO A 134 -20.69 -8.52 9.46
C PRO A 134 -21.55 -9.61 8.85
N ALA A 135 -21.00 -10.41 7.94
CA ALA A 135 -21.75 -11.53 7.41
C ALA A 135 -22.15 -12.37 8.62
N ALA A 136 -23.40 -12.22 9.05
CA ALA A 136 -24.12 -13.37 9.53
C ALA A 136 -23.99 -14.33 8.35
N VAL A 137 -23.07 -15.28 8.47
CA VAL A 137 -23.28 -16.55 7.82
C VAL A 137 -24.62 -16.98 8.39
N ALA A 138 -25.68 -16.76 7.61
CA ALA A 138 -26.87 -17.55 7.78
C ALA A 138 -26.39 -18.96 7.48
N GLU A 139 -26.03 -19.69 8.53
CA GLU A 139 -26.09 -21.14 8.54
C GLU A 139 -27.39 -21.51 7.78
N PRO A 140 -27.35 -22.48 6.84
CA PRO A 140 -28.60 -22.95 6.24
C PRO A 140 -29.53 -23.31 7.39
N ALA A 141 -30.82 -23.04 7.26
CA ALA A 141 -31.80 -23.45 8.26
C ALA A 141 -31.67 -24.96 8.46
N VAL A 142 -30.94 -25.35 9.51
CA VAL A 142 -30.94 -26.70 10.05
C VAL A 142 -32.36 -26.91 10.54
N CYS A 143 -32.99 -28.02 10.15
CA CYS A 143 -34.24 -28.45 10.74
C CYS A 143 -34.12 -28.29 12.27
N PRO A 144 -34.96 -27.49 12.95
CA PRO A 144 -34.80 -27.29 14.37
C PRO A 144 -34.96 -28.65 15.03
N SER A 145 -33.84 -29.19 15.51
CA SER A 145 -33.83 -30.28 16.45
C SER A 145 -33.53 -29.65 17.79
N ASP A 146 -34.55 -29.58 18.64
CA ASP A 146 -34.34 -29.29 20.04
C ASP A 146 -33.59 -30.48 20.64
N ALA A 147 -32.26 -30.46 20.55
CA ALA A 147 -31.42 -31.52 21.06
C ALA A 147 -31.10 -31.27 22.54
N THR A 148 -31.74 -32.02 23.42
CA THR A 148 -31.21 -32.24 24.77
C THR A 148 -30.21 -33.39 24.70
N ALA A 149 -29.11 -33.30 25.45
CA ALA A 149 -28.06 -34.32 25.47
C ALA A 149 -27.89 -34.87 26.89
N ASN A 150 -27.54 -36.15 27.01
CA ASN A 150 -26.98 -36.68 28.25
C ASN A 150 -25.49 -36.31 28.28
N THR A 151 -25.00 -35.83 29.43
CA THR A 151 -23.59 -35.44 29.58
C THR A 151 -22.68 -36.65 29.41
N ASP A 152 -21.61 -36.47 28.64
CA ASP A 152 -20.53 -37.43 28.45
C ASP A 152 -19.72 -37.68 29.75
N PHE A 153 -18.77 -38.62 29.72
CA PHE A 153 -17.82 -38.86 30.83
C PHE A 153 -16.88 -37.66 31.01
N ALA A 154 -17.38 -36.58 31.60
CA ALA A 154 -16.58 -35.43 32.03
C ALA A 154 -15.97 -35.62 33.44
N ASP A 155 -16.58 -36.48 34.27
CA ASP A 155 -16.14 -36.90 35.62
C ASP A 155 -16.80 -38.25 35.98
N ASP A 156 -16.10 -39.16 36.68
CA ASP A 156 -16.60 -40.51 37.00
C ASP A 156 -17.68 -40.53 38.08
N SER A 157 -17.85 -39.41 38.82
CA SER A 157 -18.78 -39.29 39.94
C SER A 157 -20.25 -39.51 39.59
N LEU A 158 -20.63 -39.36 38.31
CA LEU A 158 -22.00 -39.60 37.81
C LEU A 158 -22.24 -41.03 37.32
N TRP A 159 -21.18 -41.85 37.22
CA TRP A 159 -21.24 -43.21 36.69
C TRP A 159 -20.93 -44.24 37.77
N THR A 160 -21.71 -45.31 37.82
CA THR A 160 -21.54 -46.37 38.84
C THR A 160 -20.94 -47.63 38.23
N TYR A 161 -19.85 -48.13 38.80
CA TYR A 161 -19.23 -49.40 38.40
C TYR A 161 -19.87 -50.62 39.09
N THR A 162 -20.02 -51.73 38.37
CA THR A 162 -20.38 -53.04 38.95
C THR A 162 -19.75 -54.20 38.16
N ALA A 163 -19.32 -55.26 38.86
CA ALA A 163 -18.90 -56.51 38.23
C ALA A 163 -20.12 -57.27 37.67
N TRP A 164 -20.01 -57.81 36.47
CA TRP A 164 -21.10 -58.47 35.75
C TRP A 164 -20.98 -59.99 35.78
N GLU A 165 -19.85 -60.54 35.38
CA GLU A 165 -19.51 -61.96 35.49
C GLU A 165 -18.20 -62.12 36.29
N GLY A 166 -18.23 -62.93 37.35
CA GLY A 166 -17.13 -63.06 38.31
C GLY A 166 -17.32 -62.18 39.54
N THR A 167 -16.27 -62.05 40.34
CA THR A 167 -16.28 -61.19 41.53
C THR A 167 -15.71 -59.79 41.26
N SER A 168 -15.96 -58.84 42.14
CA SER A 168 -15.35 -57.50 42.05
C SER A 168 -13.82 -57.50 42.21
N ALA A 169 -13.23 -58.62 42.63
CA ALA A 169 -11.78 -58.82 42.62
C ALA A 169 -11.26 -59.26 41.24
N GLU A 170 -12.12 -59.80 40.39
CA GLU A 170 -11.80 -60.31 39.06
C GLU A 170 -12.13 -59.28 37.97
N ALA A 171 -13.21 -58.51 38.13
CA ALA A 171 -13.50 -57.35 37.30
C ALA A 171 -13.63 -56.11 38.19
N TYR A 172 -12.83 -55.09 37.90
CA TYR A 172 -12.92 -53.79 38.56
C TYR A 172 -12.76 -52.64 37.57
N GLY A 173 -13.38 -51.50 37.89
CA GLY A 173 -13.27 -50.26 37.13
C GLY A 173 -12.54 -49.17 37.92
N TYR A 174 -11.83 -48.29 37.22
CA TYR A 174 -11.23 -47.09 37.81
C TYR A 174 -11.13 -45.96 36.79
N TRP A 175 -11.08 -44.72 37.28
CA TRP A 175 -10.82 -43.53 36.48
C TRP A 175 -9.32 -43.28 36.32
N ASP A 176 -8.88 -42.97 35.10
CA ASP A 176 -7.53 -42.50 34.81
C ASP A 176 -7.58 -41.03 34.39
N ALA A 177 -6.94 -40.18 35.19
CA ALA A 177 -6.90 -38.73 34.96
C ALA A 177 -5.87 -38.30 33.91
N ASN A 178 -5.06 -39.23 33.35
CA ASN A 178 -4.03 -38.91 32.38
C ASN A 178 -4.42 -39.35 30.95
N GLY A 179 -4.90 -38.40 30.16
CA GLY A 179 -5.26 -38.58 28.74
C GLY A 179 -6.76 -38.78 28.51
N GLY A 180 -7.27 -38.19 27.44
CA GLY A 180 -8.71 -38.04 27.10
C GLY A 180 -9.05 -36.56 26.81
N ASP A 181 -10.08 -36.28 26.01
CA ASP A 181 -10.57 -34.90 25.83
C ASP A 181 -11.26 -34.45 27.14
N LEU A 182 -10.95 -33.24 27.64
CA LEU A 182 -11.49 -32.67 28.90
C LEU A 182 -11.08 -33.35 30.24
N GLY A 183 -10.04 -34.20 30.28
CA GLY A 183 -9.31 -34.46 31.55
C GLY A 183 -9.39 -35.85 32.20
N GLY A 184 -9.75 -36.91 31.46
CA GLY A 184 -9.58 -38.30 31.91
C GLY A 184 -10.50 -39.28 31.17
N HIS A 185 -10.37 -40.58 31.45
CA HIS A 185 -11.24 -41.65 30.90
C HIS A 185 -11.43 -42.78 31.92
N VAL A 186 -12.46 -43.62 31.74
CA VAL A 186 -12.65 -44.83 32.59
C VAL A 186 -11.98 -46.05 31.98
N ASN A 187 -11.44 -46.91 32.85
CA ASN A 187 -10.93 -48.22 32.48
C ASN A 187 -11.72 -49.32 33.20
N ILE A 188 -12.02 -50.41 32.49
CA ILE A 188 -12.53 -51.66 33.05
C ILE A 188 -11.45 -52.73 32.86
N THR A 189 -10.93 -53.25 33.97
CA THR A 189 -9.92 -54.29 33.99
C THR A 189 -10.52 -55.62 34.42
N THR A 190 -10.27 -56.66 33.63
CA THR A 190 -10.66 -58.05 33.91
C THR A 190 -9.43 -58.92 34.12
N ASN A 191 -9.41 -59.70 35.20
CA ASN A 191 -8.34 -60.60 35.59
C ASN A 191 -8.91 -61.95 36.06
N PHE A 192 -8.36 -63.05 35.55
CA PHE A 192 -8.87 -64.39 35.78
C PHE A 192 -8.20 -65.05 36.98
N THR A 193 -9.01 -65.45 37.96
CA THR A 193 -8.54 -66.28 39.08
C THR A 193 -9.07 -67.71 39.02
N VAL A 194 -10.37 -67.91 38.72
CA VAL A 194 -11.00 -69.25 38.59
C VAL A 194 -12.09 -69.36 37.51
N SER A 195 -12.53 -68.24 36.90
CA SER A 195 -13.58 -68.22 35.88
C SER A 195 -13.02 -68.36 34.45
N SER A 196 -13.83 -68.83 33.48
CA SER A 196 -13.49 -68.83 32.04
C SER A 196 -14.07 -67.61 31.29
N ALA A 197 -14.89 -66.80 31.97
CA ALA A 197 -15.36 -65.50 31.47
C ALA A 197 -15.49 -64.51 32.64
N VAL A 198 -14.95 -63.31 32.47
CA VAL A 198 -14.96 -62.24 33.48
C VAL A 198 -15.39 -60.93 32.81
N SER A 199 -16.30 -60.18 33.44
CA SER A 199 -16.80 -58.93 32.89
C SER A 199 -17.22 -57.92 33.96
N GLY A 200 -17.19 -56.65 33.58
CA GLY A 200 -17.68 -55.53 34.39
C GLY A 200 -18.23 -54.41 33.52
N TYR A 201 -18.99 -53.50 34.12
CA TYR A 201 -19.65 -52.40 33.43
C TYR A 201 -19.81 -51.15 34.29
N TYR A 202 -19.82 -50.00 33.62
CA TYR A 202 -20.28 -48.73 34.19
C TYR A 202 -21.68 -48.40 33.68
N TYR A 203 -22.49 -47.74 34.49
CA TYR A 203 -23.79 -47.22 34.08
C TYR A 203 -24.13 -45.85 34.69
N GLN A 204 -24.95 -45.09 33.96
CA GLN A 204 -25.54 -43.82 34.39
C GLN A 204 -27.01 -43.75 33.98
N ALA A 205 -27.85 -43.19 34.85
CA ALA A 205 -29.27 -42.99 34.57
C ALA A 205 -29.53 -41.71 33.78
N PHE A 206 -30.51 -41.74 32.87
CA PHE A 206 -31.06 -40.56 32.21
C PHE A 206 -32.57 -40.71 32.01
N ASP A 207 -33.28 -39.59 31.94
CA ASP A 207 -34.73 -39.56 31.76
C ASP A 207 -35.09 -39.22 30.31
N TYR A 208 -36.05 -39.95 29.75
CA TYR A 208 -36.61 -39.72 28.42
C TYR A 208 -38.10 -39.36 28.56
N ASP A 209 -38.54 -38.31 27.88
CA ASP A 209 -39.89 -37.73 28.01
C ASP A 209 -40.94 -38.37 27.07
N GLY A 210 -40.53 -39.26 26.18
CA GLY A 210 -41.43 -40.02 25.29
C GLY A 210 -41.76 -39.35 23.96
N ALA A 211 -41.04 -38.31 23.54
CA ALA A 211 -41.36 -37.58 22.32
C ALA A 211 -40.98 -38.34 21.03
N THR A 212 -41.86 -38.41 20.02
CA THR A 212 -41.59 -39.07 18.72
C THR A 212 -42.00 -38.20 17.52
N PRO A 213 -41.32 -38.31 16.37
CA PRO A 213 -40.22 -39.23 16.07
C PRO A 213 -38.92 -38.73 16.69
N LEU A 214 -38.11 -39.62 17.27
CA LEU A 214 -36.86 -39.29 17.94
C LEU A 214 -35.70 -40.00 17.25
N ILE A 215 -34.64 -39.27 16.94
CA ILE A 215 -33.34 -39.85 16.56
C ILE A 215 -32.46 -39.66 17.79
N ALA A 216 -32.14 -40.75 18.49
CA ALA A 216 -31.21 -40.73 19.61
C ALA A 216 -29.92 -41.44 19.20
N ARG A 217 -28.78 -40.76 19.31
CA ARG A 217 -27.47 -41.22 18.87
C ARG A 217 -26.53 -41.33 20.04
N LEU A 218 -25.95 -42.51 20.21
CA LEU A 218 -24.84 -42.79 21.10
C LEU A 218 -23.52 -42.50 20.39
N HIS A 219 -22.61 -41.89 21.14
CA HIS A 219 -21.22 -41.69 20.78
C HIS A 219 -20.36 -42.27 21.90
N LEU A 220 -19.23 -42.88 21.55
CA LEU A 220 -18.19 -43.28 22.50
C LEU A 220 -16.82 -43.40 21.83
N GLY A 221 -15.77 -43.06 22.56
CA GLY A 221 -14.41 -43.51 22.35
C GLY A 221 -14.13 -44.79 23.15
N TRP A 222 -13.35 -45.71 22.59
CA TRP A 222 -12.90 -46.91 23.32
C TRP A 222 -11.53 -47.40 22.86
N ASN A 223 -10.86 -48.19 23.70
CA ASN A 223 -9.65 -48.92 23.33
C ASN A 223 -9.49 -50.23 24.13
N VAL A 224 -8.54 -51.07 23.71
CA VAL A 224 -7.96 -52.12 24.56
C VAL A 224 -6.55 -51.69 24.93
N SER A 225 -6.42 -51.00 26.06
CA SER A 225 -5.16 -50.39 26.51
C SER A 225 -4.14 -51.41 26.97
N THR A 226 -4.58 -52.54 27.54
CA THR A 226 -3.72 -53.68 27.90
C THR A 226 -4.43 -54.96 27.53
N PHE A 227 -3.74 -55.90 26.88
CA PHE A 227 -4.29 -57.21 26.54
C PHE A 227 -3.42 -58.31 27.15
N GLY A 228 -3.97 -59.12 28.04
CA GLY A 228 -3.25 -60.19 28.73
C GLY A 228 -2.82 -61.31 27.78
N ALA A 229 -1.58 -61.80 27.90
CA ALA A 229 -1.01 -62.78 26.96
C ALA A 229 -1.79 -64.12 26.94
N GLY A 230 -2.25 -64.55 25.74
CA GLY A 230 -2.96 -65.81 25.49
C GLY A 230 -3.98 -65.75 24.33
N VAL A 231 -4.59 -66.88 23.94
CA VAL A 231 -5.61 -67.02 22.87
C VAL A 231 -7.01 -66.56 23.32
N GLY A 232 -7.08 -65.59 24.23
CA GLY A 232 -8.34 -65.07 24.79
C GLY A 232 -9.05 -64.12 23.83
N ASN A 233 -10.34 -63.90 24.06
CA ASN A 233 -11.11 -62.86 23.38
C ASN A 233 -11.61 -61.82 24.38
N THR A 234 -11.53 -60.54 24.01
CA THR A 234 -12.12 -59.44 24.77
C THR A 234 -13.05 -58.65 23.86
N THR A 235 -14.19 -58.26 24.39
CA THR A 235 -15.17 -57.47 23.66
C THR A 235 -15.66 -56.33 24.53
N ALA A 236 -15.70 -55.14 23.95
CA ALA A 236 -16.33 -53.95 24.51
C ALA A 236 -17.78 -53.84 24.01
N TYR A 237 -18.67 -53.34 24.85
CA TYR A 237 -20.09 -53.23 24.58
C TYR A 237 -20.66 -51.92 25.09
N ALA A 238 -21.75 -51.47 24.45
CA ALA A 238 -22.61 -50.43 24.98
C ALA A 238 -24.08 -50.87 24.95
N PHE A 239 -24.84 -50.48 25.98
CA PHE A 239 -26.24 -50.83 26.16
C PHE A 239 -27.06 -49.61 26.57
N VAL A 240 -28.35 -49.61 26.21
CA VAL A 240 -29.35 -48.69 26.74
C VAL A 240 -30.50 -49.54 27.25
N ASP A 241 -30.65 -49.59 28.58
CA ASP A 241 -31.59 -50.48 29.26
C ASP A 241 -32.54 -49.69 30.17
N THR A 242 -33.68 -50.29 30.52
CA THR A 242 -34.66 -49.69 31.45
C THR A 242 -34.34 -49.94 32.94
N THR A 243 -33.27 -50.68 33.25
CA THR A 243 -32.87 -51.00 34.63
C THR A 243 -31.38 -50.81 34.86
N ALA A 244 -30.99 -50.48 36.10
CA ALA A 244 -29.59 -50.29 36.51
C ALA A 244 -28.79 -51.59 36.64
N GLY A 245 -29.44 -52.77 36.58
CA GLY A 245 -28.80 -54.07 36.80
C GLY A 245 -27.88 -54.51 35.67
N ALA A 246 -27.28 -55.69 35.82
CA ALA A 246 -26.36 -56.27 34.83
C ALA A 246 -26.99 -56.31 33.42
N PRO A 247 -26.28 -55.85 32.37
CA PRO A 247 -26.78 -55.95 31.00
C PRO A 247 -26.95 -57.42 30.58
N THR A 248 -27.67 -57.67 29.48
CA THR A 248 -27.86 -59.02 28.92
C THR A 248 -27.14 -59.11 27.57
N LEU A 249 -26.29 -60.11 27.37
CA LEU A 249 -25.58 -60.27 26.09
C LEU A 249 -26.57 -60.54 24.93
N GLY A 250 -26.31 -59.91 23.79
CA GLY A 250 -27.17 -59.93 22.61
C GLY A 250 -28.19 -58.79 22.58
N SER A 251 -28.32 -57.97 23.64
CA SER A 251 -29.18 -56.79 23.65
C SER A 251 -28.43 -55.47 23.46
N GLU A 252 -27.11 -55.51 23.27
CA GLU A 252 -26.26 -54.35 23.05
C GLU A 252 -26.73 -53.49 21.87
N VAL A 253 -26.53 -52.19 22.01
CA VAL A 253 -26.70 -51.24 20.89
C VAL A 253 -25.43 -51.10 20.07
N TRP A 254 -24.29 -51.45 20.65
CA TRP A 254 -23.01 -51.47 19.97
C TRP A 254 -22.06 -52.47 20.62
N THR A 255 -21.21 -53.08 19.80
CA THR A 255 -20.10 -53.92 20.25
C THR A 255 -18.86 -53.63 19.41
N SER A 256 -17.69 -53.70 20.04
CA SER A 256 -16.42 -53.67 19.31
C SER A 256 -16.22 -54.90 18.44
N GLY A 257 -17.00 -55.97 18.63
CA GLY A 257 -16.62 -57.31 18.20
C GLY A 257 -15.40 -57.83 18.96
N VAL A 258 -15.07 -59.11 18.74
CA VAL A 258 -13.98 -59.80 19.43
C VAL A 258 -12.61 -59.19 19.11
N ARG A 259 -11.84 -58.89 20.16
CA ARG A 259 -10.46 -58.41 20.12
C ARG A 259 -9.54 -59.42 20.76
N THR A 260 -8.39 -59.62 20.12
CA THR A 260 -7.36 -60.59 20.50
C THR A 260 -5.99 -59.95 20.70
N ALA A 261 -5.93 -58.61 20.75
CA ALA A 261 -4.74 -57.80 20.97
C ALA A 261 -5.12 -56.40 21.49
N THR A 262 -4.13 -55.64 21.95
CA THR A 262 -4.29 -54.21 22.29
C THR A 262 -4.68 -53.40 21.05
N SER A 263 -5.43 -52.32 21.25
CA SER A 263 -5.85 -51.43 20.17
C SER A 263 -5.66 -49.96 20.55
N PRO A 264 -5.40 -49.07 19.57
CA PRO A 264 -5.46 -47.64 19.81
C PRO A 264 -6.90 -47.19 20.07
N TRP A 265 -7.05 -45.96 20.57
CA TRP A 265 -8.35 -45.31 20.73
C TRP A 265 -9.10 -45.20 19.41
N THR A 266 -10.36 -45.58 19.44
CA THR A 266 -11.26 -45.53 18.30
C THR A 266 -12.56 -44.84 18.72
N ASN A 267 -12.90 -43.77 18.01
CA ASN A 267 -14.17 -43.06 18.22
C ASN A 267 -15.26 -43.67 17.34
N VAL A 268 -16.41 -43.89 17.96
CA VAL A 268 -17.62 -44.38 17.32
C VAL A 268 -18.70 -43.36 17.61
N THR A 269 -19.20 -42.70 16.57
CA THR A 269 -20.24 -41.68 16.70
C THR A 269 -21.45 -42.09 15.88
N GLY A 270 -22.65 -41.77 16.37
CA GLY A 270 -23.88 -41.94 15.58
C GLY A 270 -24.50 -43.33 15.65
N ILE A 271 -24.25 -44.10 16.71
CA ILE A 271 -24.97 -45.35 16.97
C ILE A 271 -26.42 -45.01 17.28
N ASP A 272 -27.37 -45.39 16.42
CA ASP A 272 -28.78 -45.13 16.67
C ASP A 272 -29.31 -46.04 17.78
N VAL A 273 -29.76 -45.42 18.88
CA VAL A 273 -30.36 -46.09 20.03
C VAL A 273 -31.83 -45.70 20.22
N GLY A 274 -32.42 -44.93 19.29
CA GLY A 274 -33.81 -44.46 19.39
C GLY A 274 -34.79 -45.62 19.50
N SER A 275 -34.51 -46.75 18.86
CA SER A 275 -35.32 -47.98 18.95
C SER A 275 -35.39 -48.59 20.37
N LYS A 276 -34.45 -48.25 21.27
CA LYS A 276 -34.48 -48.69 22.68
C LYS A 276 -35.32 -47.77 23.57
N LEU A 277 -35.54 -46.53 23.14
CA LEU A 277 -36.32 -45.51 23.84
C LEU A 277 -37.79 -45.58 23.43
N THR A 278 -38.45 -46.66 23.83
CA THR A 278 -39.79 -47.01 23.35
C THR A 278 -40.93 -46.27 24.07
N ALA A 279 -40.69 -45.69 25.25
CA ALA A 279 -41.69 -44.93 26.00
C ALA A 279 -41.03 -43.93 26.96
N ALA A 280 -41.78 -42.90 27.39
CA ALA A 280 -41.33 -41.98 28.43
C ALA A 280 -40.97 -42.73 29.73
N GLY A 281 -39.80 -42.43 30.32
CA GLY A 281 -39.33 -43.07 31.55
C GLY A 281 -37.83 -42.92 31.76
N ARG A 282 -37.34 -43.51 32.86
CA ARG A 282 -35.91 -43.54 33.20
C ARG A 282 -35.21 -44.72 32.54
N TYR A 283 -34.10 -44.44 31.87
CA TYR A 283 -33.23 -45.40 31.22
C TYR A 283 -31.81 -45.32 31.79
N TYR A 284 -30.98 -46.29 31.45
CA TYR A 284 -29.60 -46.41 31.89
C TYR A 284 -28.70 -46.68 30.69
N LEU A 285 -27.76 -45.77 30.44
CA LEU A 285 -26.69 -45.96 29.48
C LEU A 285 -25.58 -46.74 30.17
N LYS A 286 -25.09 -47.81 29.52
CA LYS A 286 -24.07 -48.70 30.09
C LYS A 286 -22.97 -48.97 29.09
N ILE A 287 -21.74 -49.07 29.59
CA ILE A 287 -20.58 -49.57 28.84
C ILE A 287 -19.96 -50.73 29.59
N ALA A 288 -19.60 -51.79 28.88
CA ALA A 288 -19.11 -53.02 29.49
C ALA A 288 -17.91 -53.60 28.75
N ALA A 289 -17.03 -54.26 29.49
CA ALA A 289 -15.95 -55.05 28.96
C ALA A 289 -16.10 -56.49 29.44
N ARG A 290 -16.00 -57.45 28.52
CA ARG A 290 -16.04 -58.88 28.83
C ARG A 290 -14.90 -59.59 28.14
N THR A 291 -14.17 -60.37 28.92
CA THR A 291 -13.07 -61.20 28.43
C THR A 291 -13.41 -62.67 28.66
N GLN A 292 -13.16 -63.53 27.67
CA GLN A 292 -13.18 -64.98 27.85
C GLN A 292 -11.78 -65.55 27.61
N ASN A 293 -11.26 -66.26 28.61
CA ASN A 293 -9.93 -66.85 28.59
C ASN A 293 -9.86 -68.02 29.58
N ASP A 294 -9.13 -69.07 29.23
CA ASP A 294 -8.93 -70.27 30.06
C ASP A 294 -7.61 -70.25 30.85
N LEU A 295 -6.81 -69.17 30.72
CA LEU A 295 -5.49 -69.02 31.35
C LEU A 295 -5.52 -68.04 32.53
N ILE A 296 -5.11 -68.53 33.69
CA ILE A 296 -5.06 -67.78 34.96
C ILE A 296 -3.86 -66.81 34.95
N GLY A 297 -4.08 -65.56 35.38
CA GLY A 297 -3.02 -64.62 35.74
C GLY A 297 -2.61 -63.56 34.71
N SER A 298 -3.35 -63.35 33.63
CA SER A 298 -3.14 -62.22 32.69
C SER A 298 -4.36 -61.29 32.64
N ALA A 299 -4.11 -59.99 32.86
CA ALA A 299 -5.17 -58.98 32.92
C ALA A 299 -5.36 -58.29 31.56
N THR A 300 -6.62 -58.02 31.22
CA THR A 300 -7.00 -57.21 30.06
C THR A 300 -7.76 -55.98 30.53
N THR A 301 -7.40 -54.81 30.01
CA THR A 301 -7.99 -53.50 30.33
C THR A 301 -8.58 -52.87 29.08
N VAL A 302 -9.83 -52.45 29.18
CA VAL A 302 -10.57 -51.75 28.13
C VAL A 302 -10.93 -50.36 28.62
N GLY A 303 -10.50 -49.33 27.88
CA GLY A 303 -10.79 -47.93 28.18
C GLY A 303 -12.01 -47.44 27.41
N PHE A 304 -12.76 -46.51 28.02
CA PHE A 304 -13.87 -45.79 27.39
C PHE A 304 -13.81 -44.29 27.71
N ASP A 305 -14.11 -43.47 26.72
CA ASP A 305 -14.07 -42.01 26.76
C ASP A 305 -15.23 -41.42 25.93
N ASN A 306 -15.61 -40.15 26.09
CA ASN A 306 -16.63 -39.44 25.30
C ASN A 306 -17.97 -40.20 25.14
N VAL A 307 -18.37 -40.98 26.15
CA VAL A 307 -19.60 -41.80 26.08
C VAL A 307 -20.81 -40.94 26.42
N GLY A 308 -21.61 -40.58 25.42
CA GLY A 308 -22.75 -39.68 25.60
C GLY A 308 -23.88 -39.94 24.59
N LEU A 309 -25.07 -39.43 24.90
CA LEU A 309 -26.24 -39.50 24.02
C LEU A 309 -26.63 -38.09 23.55
N THR A 310 -26.86 -37.95 22.25
CA THR A 310 -27.57 -36.79 21.68
C THR A 310 -28.90 -37.26 21.11
N TRP A 311 -29.94 -36.43 21.17
CA TRP A 311 -31.19 -36.77 20.49
C TRP A 311 -31.84 -35.57 19.84
N SER A 312 -32.71 -35.84 18.87
CA SER A 312 -33.42 -34.83 18.08
C SER A 312 -34.80 -35.32 17.70
N GLN A 313 -35.82 -34.44 17.68
CA GLN A 313 -37.11 -34.80 17.08
C GLN A 313 -37.04 -34.74 15.55
N ALA A 314 -37.51 -35.79 14.87
CA ALA A 314 -37.61 -35.84 13.42
C ALA A 314 -38.93 -35.20 12.96
N SER A 315 -38.94 -33.88 12.80
CA SER A 315 -39.89 -33.23 11.90
C SER A 315 -39.41 -33.43 10.45
N GLY A 316 -40.36 -33.70 9.54
CA GLY A 316 -40.17 -34.25 8.18
C GLY A 316 -38.98 -33.73 7.35
N CYS A 317 -38.33 -34.65 6.65
CA CYS A 317 -37.25 -34.36 5.71
C CYS A 317 -37.78 -33.63 4.47
N GLU A 318 -37.26 -32.43 4.20
CA GLU A 318 -37.34 -31.80 2.88
C GLU A 318 -36.12 -32.16 2.03
N ALA A 319 -36.29 -32.22 0.70
CA ALA A 319 -35.21 -32.44 -0.26
C ALA A 319 -34.10 -31.39 -0.03
N GLY A 320 -32.84 -31.83 -0.01
CA GLY A 320 -31.75 -30.97 0.39
C GLY A 320 -31.54 -29.75 -0.52
N ALA A 321 -30.93 -28.72 0.05
CA ALA A 321 -30.83 -27.39 -0.54
C ALA A 321 -30.12 -27.40 -1.89
N VAL A 322 -30.82 -26.96 -2.94
CA VAL A 322 -30.19 -26.55 -4.20
C VAL A 322 -29.64 -25.14 -3.97
N ILE A 323 -28.40 -24.90 -4.38
CA ILE A 323 -27.81 -23.55 -4.35
C ILE A 323 -27.58 -23.11 -5.80
N ALA A 324 -27.85 -21.85 -6.08
CA ALA A 324 -27.41 -21.21 -7.30
C ALA A 324 -26.37 -20.16 -6.92
N ILE A 325 -25.33 -20.03 -7.73
CA ILE A 325 -24.34 -18.94 -7.61
C ILE A 325 -24.15 -18.40 -9.00
N LEU A 326 -24.27 -17.08 -9.10
CA LEU A 326 -24.11 -16.33 -10.34
C LEU A 326 -22.94 -15.37 -10.16
N SER A 327 -21.97 -15.47 -11.07
CA SER A 327 -20.84 -14.55 -11.14
C SER A 327 -20.76 -13.98 -12.56
N ALA A 328 -20.35 -12.72 -12.66
CA ALA A 328 -20.03 -12.08 -13.93
C ALA A 328 -18.55 -11.69 -13.94
N ASP A 329 -17.97 -11.59 -15.13
CA ASP A 329 -16.63 -11.02 -15.31
C ASP A 329 -16.56 -9.53 -14.94
N LYS A 330 -17.71 -8.84 -14.89
CA LYS A 330 -17.83 -7.40 -14.62
C LYS A 330 -19.12 -7.07 -13.86
N THR A 331 -19.03 -6.17 -12.87
CA THR A 331 -20.19 -5.62 -12.12
C THR A 331 -20.81 -4.40 -12.80
N THR A 332 -20.04 -3.68 -13.62
CA THR A 332 -20.46 -2.48 -14.38
C THR A 332 -20.02 -2.60 -15.84
N THR A 333 -20.90 -2.22 -16.78
CA THR A 333 -20.62 -2.25 -18.22
C THR A 333 -21.26 -1.07 -18.96
N THR A 334 -20.85 -0.82 -20.20
CA THR A 334 -21.49 0.15 -21.09
C THR A 334 -22.51 -0.53 -22.00
N THR A 335 -23.54 0.20 -22.44
CA THR A 335 -24.52 -0.28 -23.43
C THR A 335 -23.82 -0.85 -24.67
N GLY A 336 -24.19 -2.07 -25.08
CA GLY A 336 -23.61 -2.75 -26.25
C GLY A 336 -22.35 -3.58 -25.96
N THR A 337 -21.83 -3.57 -24.74
CA THR A 337 -20.69 -4.42 -24.33
C THR A 337 -21.17 -5.73 -23.72
N ALA A 338 -20.63 -6.84 -24.23
CA ALA A 338 -20.87 -8.18 -23.73
C ALA A 338 -20.34 -8.37 -22.29
N VAL A 339 -21.18 -8.95 -21.43
CA VAL A 339 -20.84 -9.40 -20.07
C VAL A 339 -20.86 -10.92 -20.06
N GLN A 340 -19.78 -11.54 -19.58
CA GLN A 340 -19.68 -12.99 -19.47
C GLN A 340 -20.13 -13.42 -18.09
N PHE A 341 -21.12 -14.31 -18.05
CA PHE A 341 -21.58 -14.93 -16.82
C PHE A 341 -21.03 -16.35 -16.77
N ASN A 342 -20.29 -16.63 -15.68
CA ASN A 342 -19.68 -17.91 -15.44
C ASN A 342 -20.49 -18.68 -14.39
N SER A 343 -20.87 -19.90 -14.74
CA SER A 343 -21.54 -20.85 -13.84
C SER A 343 -20.62 -21.97 -13.32
N ASN A 344 -19.30 -21.90 -13.54
CA ASN A 344 -18.35 -22.83 -12.91
C ASN A 344 -18.13 -22.56 -11.41
N ALA A 345 -18.70 -21.48 -10.86
CA ALA A 345 -18.88 -21.30 -9.43
C ALA A 345 -20.29 -21.70 -8.95
N SER A 346 -21.15 -22.24 -9.83
CA SER A 346 -22.48 -22.74 -9.47
C SER A 346 -22.37 -24.14 -8.87
N TRP A 347 -22.14 -24.24 -7.56
CA TRP A 347 -22.40 -25.49 -6.84
C TRP A 347 -23.90 -25.70 -6.81
N ALA A 348 -24.38 -26.80 -7.36
CA ALA A 348 -25.74 -27.21 -7.14
C ALA A 348 -25.67 -28.57 -6.44
N PHE A 349 -26.04 -28.59 -5.15
CA PHE A 349 -26.06 -29.82 -4.37
C PHE A 349 -27.29 -30.63 -4.74
N ALA A 350 -27.06 -31.89 -5.06
CA ALA A 350 -28.09 -32.90 -5.24
C ALA A 350 -27.78 -34.03 -4.26
N PHE A 351 -28.60 -34.18 -3.22
CA PHE A 351 -28.45 -35.29 -2.29
C PHE A 351 -29.10 -36.52 -2.93
N ALA A 352 -28.29 -37.42 -3.50
CA ALA A 352 -28.76 -38.69 -4.05
C ALA A 352 -28.07 -39.87 -3.36
N TRP A 353 -28.88 -40.87 -2.99
CA TRP A 353 -28.42 -42.14 -2.44
C TRP A 353 -27.72 -42.97 -3.52
N ASN A 354 -26.57 -43.57 -3.21
CA ASN A 354 -25.81 -44.39 -4.17
C ASN A 354 -26.17 -45.89 -4.16
N SER A 355 -27.40 -46.25 -3.78
CA SER A 355 -27.91 -47.63 -3.97
C SER A 355 -29.43 -47.69 -3.88
N VAL A 356 -30.08 -48.13 -4.96
CA VAL A 356 -31.56 -48.16 -5.13
C VAL A 356 -32.23 -49.38 -4.46
N ALA A 357 -31.53 -50.10 -3.58
CA ALA A 357 -31.98 -51.42 -3.12
C ALA A 357 -32.37 -51.50 -1.62
N ASP A 358 -31.90 -50.62 -0.74
CA ASP A 358 -32.27 -50.65 0.69
C ASP A 358 -31.93 -49.31 1.39
N HIS A 359 -32.93 -48.58 1.87
CA HIS A 359 -32.77 -47.24 2.48
C HIS A 359 -32.42 -47.30 3.98
N SER A 360 -32.22 -48.50 4.55
CA SER A 360 -32.02 -48.70 5.99
C SER A 360 -30.57 -48.96 6.42
N GLN A 361 -29.61 -49.00 5.49
CA GLN A 361 -28.18 -49.17 5.79
C GLN A 361 -27.42 -47.90 5.35
N GLY A 362 -26.95 -47.11 6.30
CA GLY A 362 -26.44 -45.75 6.08
C GLY A 362 -25.41 -45.58 4.95
N GLY A 363 -25.64 -44.58 4.10
CA GLY A 363 -24.68 -44.06 3.13
C GLY A 363 -24.09 -42.70 3.57
N ALA A 364 -22.95 -42.32 2.99
CA ALA A 364 -22.26 -41.05 3.24
C ALA A 364 -22.50 -40.03 2.11
N TYR A 365 -22.60 -38.75 2.48
CA TYR A 365 -22.85 -37.61 1.59
C TYR A 365 -21.65 -37.28 0.68
N ALA A 366 -21.87 -37.01 -0.62
CA ALA A 366 -20.84 -36.54 -1.56
C ALA A 366 -21.32 -35.30 -2.35
N LEU A 367 -20.36 -34.42 -2.67
CA LEU A 367 -20.59 -33.14 -3.37
C LEU A 367 -20.45 -33.36 -4.88
N THR A 368 -21.50 -33.08 -5.67
CA THR A 368 -21.53 -33.28 -7.14
C THR A 368 -21.81 -31.97 -7.87
N GLN A 369 -20.96 -31.56 -8.82
CA GLN A 369 -21.19 -30.35 -9.62
C GLN A 369 -22.06 -30.65 -10.85
N ALA A 370 -22.76 -29.65 -11.40
CA ALA A 370 -23.56 -29.82 -12.63
C ALA A 370 -22.72 -30.23 -13.86
N ALA A 371 -21.43 -29.89 -13.84
CA ALA A 371 -20.46 -30.34 -14.84
C ALA A 371 -20.06 -31.82 -14.66
N ASP A 372 -20.15 -32.35 -13.44
CA ASP A 372 -19.77 -33.72 -13.09
C ASP A 372 -20.92 -34.71 -13.32
N ASP A 373 -22.16 -34.30 -13.02
CA ASP A 373 -23.37 -35.05 -13.38
C ASP A 373 -24.50 -34.14 -13.85
N SER A 374 -24.57 -34.03 -15.16
CA SER A 374 -25.52 -33.19 -15.86
C SER A 374 -26.98 -33.71 -15.74
N THR A 375 -27.18 -35.00 -15.48
CA THR A 375 -28.51 -35.64 -15.53
C THR A 375 -29.44 -35.23 -14.39
N LEU A 376 -28.88 -34.64 -13.34
CA LEU A 376 -29.55 -34.19 -12.12
C LEU A 376 -30.26 -32.83 -12.28
N PHE A 377 -29.93 -32.06 -13.33
CA PHE A 377 -30.45 -30.71 -13.55
C PHE A 377 -31.41 -30.67 -14.73
N SER A 378 -32.70 -30.46 -14.45
CA SER A 378 -33.75 -30.46 -15.45
C SER A 378 -33.90 -29.11 -16.17
N SER A 379 -33.48 -28.00 -15.56
CA SER A 379 -33.42 -26.71 -16.25
C SER A 379 -32.41 -25.71 -15.66
N ILE A 380 -31.78 -24.91 -16.51
CA ILE A 380 -31.08 -23.68 -16.11
C ILE A 380 -31.62 -22.52 -16.93
N ARG A 381 -31.99 -21.43 -16.24
CA ARG A 381 -32.61 -20.23 -16.82
C ARG A 381 -31.92 -18.97 -16.33
N TYR A 382 -31.49 -18.12 -17.26
CA TYR A 382 -31.04 -16.75 -16.99
C TYR A 382 -32.14 -15.77 -17.37
N GLU A 383 -32.50 -14.92 -16.42
CA GLU A 383 -33.40 -13.78 -16.64
C GLU A 383 -32.57 -12.52 -16.53
N TRP A 384 -32.47 -11.75 -17.61
CA TRP A 384 -31.49 -10.66 -17.70
C TRP A 384 -31.94 -9.39 -16.99
N GLY A 385 -33.24 -9.23 -16.72
CA GLY A 385 -33.80 -8.06 -16.05
C GLY A 385 -33.93 -6.81 -16.94
N ASP A 386 -33.41 -6.82 -18.17
CA ASP A 386 -33.47 -5.72 -19.14
C ASP A 386 -34.61 -5.86 -20.17
N GLY A 387 -35.52 -6.82 -19.97
CA GLY A 387 -36.64 -7.11 -20.86
C GLY A 387 -36.30 -7.94 -22.09
N THR A 388 -35.03 -8.34 -22.25
CA THR A 388 -34.63 -9.31 -23.29
C THR A 388 -35.13 -10.72 -22.97
N ALA A 389 -35.27 -11.56 -24.00
CA ALA A 389 -35.75 -12.92 -23.82
C ALA A 389 -34.78 -13.76 -22.97
N ASN A 390 -35.34 -14.48 -22.00
CA ASN A 390 -34.58 -15.34 -21.10
C ASN A 390 -33.80 -16.40 -21.87
N THR A 391 -32.61 -16.74 -21.38
CA THR A 391 -31.79 -17.82 -21.95
C THR A 391 -32.00 -19.11 -21.13
N THR A 392 -32.35 -20.21 -21.80
CA THR A 392 -32.58 -21.52 -21.17
C THR A 392 -31.70 -22.60 -21.79
N GLY A 393 -31.18 -23.51 -20.97
CA GLY A 393 -30.36 -24.64 -21.45
C GLY A 393 -30.41 -25.88 -20.54
N THR A 394 -29.84 -26.99 -21.04
CA THR A 394 -29.57 -28.22 -20.27
C THR A 394 -28.10 -28.28 -19.85
N SER A 395 -27.83 -28.97 -18.75
CA SER A 395 -26.55 -29.15 -18.04
C SER A 395 -25.31 -29.46 -18.90
N THR A 396 -25.46 -30.06 -20.08
CA THR A 396 -24.37 -30.38 -21.01
C THR A 396 -23.76 -29.17 -21.75
N ALA A 397 -24.32 -27.96 -21.59
CA ALA A 397 -23.80 -26.71 -22.16
C ALA A 397 -23.48 -25.63 -21.10
N VAL A 398 -23.38 -26.01 -19.82
CA VAL A 398 -23.39 -25.06 -18.70
C VAL A 398 -21.97 -24.63 -18.32
N GLY A 399 -21.74 -23.31 -18.29
CA GLY A 399 -20.49 -22.74 -17.80
C GLY A 399 -20.21 -21.31 -18.26
N ARG A 400 -20.60 -20.93 -19.48
CA ARG A 400 -20.19 -19.65 -20.09
C ARG A 400 -21.28 -19.09 -20.99
N THR A 401 -22.15 -18.26 -20.44
CA THR A 401 -23.12 -17.48 -21.24
C THR A 401 -22.69 -16.03 -21.31
N THR A 402 -23.05 -15.33 -22.38
CA THR A 402 -22.74 -13.92 -22.57
C THR A 402 -24.04 -13.17 -22.83
N HIS A 403 -24.23 -12.03 -22.18
CA HIS A 403 -25.35 -11.14 -22.47
C HIS A 403 -24.88 -9.72 -22.77
N THR A 404 -25.55 -9.06 -23.69
CA THR A 404 -25.27 -7.68 -24.09
C THR A 404 -26.49 -6.82 -23.83
N PHE A 405 -26.37 -5.93 -22.84
CA PHE A 405 -27.44 -5.01 -22.47
C PHE A 405 -27.49 -3.82 -23.43
N THR A 406 -28.70 -3.45 -23.86
CA THR A 406 -28.92 -2.40 -24.87
C THR A 406 -29.43 -1.08 -24.31
N SER A 407 -29.77 -1.04 -23.02
CA SER A 407 -30.29 0.15 -22.34
C SER A 407 -29.54 0.43 -21.04
N VAL A 408 -29.65 1.66 -20.53
CA VAL A 408 -29.00 2.09 -19.29
C VAL A 408 -29.88 1.70 -18.10
N GLY A 409 -29.28 1.18 -17.04
CA GLY A 409 -30.00 0.80 -15.83
C GLY A 409 -29.21 -0.18 -14.97
N ASN A 410 -29.75 -0.49 -13.80
CA ASN A 410 -29.29 -1.60 -12.98
C ASN A 410 -30.18 -2.80 -13.30
N PHE A 411 -29.63 -3.82 -13.94
CA PHE A 411 -30.38 -5.01 -14.32
C PHE A 411 -30.00 -6.16 -13.40
N LEU A 412 -30.98 -6.64 -12.64
CA LEU A 412 -30.82 -7.84 -11.85
C LEU A 412 -30.86 -9.05 -12.78
N VAL A 413 -29.70 -9.65 -13.02
CA VAL A 413 -29.63 -10.95 -13.68
C VAL A 413 -29.98 -12.02 -12.67
N ARG A 414 -31.03 -12.78 -12.92
CA ARG A 414 -31.44 -13.91 -12.09
C ARG A 414 -31.09 -15.21 -12.79
N LEU A 415 -30.17 -15.96 -12.21
CA LEU A 415 -29.98 -17.36 -12.53
C LEU A 415 -31.01 -18.17 -11.74
N THR A 416 -31.69 -19.10 -12.39
CA THR A 416 -32.61 -20.06 -11.78
C THR A 416 -32.22 -21.46 -12.24
N VAL A 417 -31.92 -22.35 -11.29
CA VAL A 417 -31.53 -23.73 -11.53
C VAL A 417 -32.60 -24.64 -10.95
N THR A 418 -33.12 -25.54 -11.77
CA THR A 418 -34.10 -26.55 -11.38
C THR A 418 -33.43 -27.92 -11.33
N PHE A 419 -33.48 -28.51 -10.16
CA PHE A 419 -33.03 -29.86 -9.86
C PHE A 419 -34.23 -30.79 -9.80
N THR A 420 -34.15 -31.97 -10.41
CA THR A 420 -35.22 -32.98 -10.32
C THR A 420 -34.65 -34.29 -9.78
N HIS A 421 -35.06 -34.69 -8.58
CA HIS A 421 -34.70 -35.98 -7.98
C HIS A 421 -35.72 -37.06 -8.36
N PRO A 422 -35.30 -38.23 -8.85
CA PRO A 422 -36.22 -39.28 -9.31
C PRO A 422 -37.12 -39.86 -8.20
N ASP A 423 -36.65 -39.89 -6.94
CA ASP A 423 -37.29 -40.64 -5.84
C ASP A 423 -37.87 -39.81 -4.66
N VAL A 424 -38.01 -38.48 -4.77
CA VAL A 424 -38.56 -37.61 -3.69
C VAL A 424 -39.82 -36.87 -4.19
N THR A 425 -40.77 -36.51 -3.31
CA THR A 425 -41.97 -35.73 -3.68
C THR A 425 -42.13 -34.49 -2.80
N PRO A 426 -42.19 -33.25 -3.35
CA PRO A 426 -42.10 -32.94 -4.77
C PRO A 426 -40.70 -33.26 -5.32
N SER A 427 -40.67 -33.86 -6.52
CA SER A 427 -39.44 -34.36 -7.15
C SER A 427 -38.55 -33.27 -7.71
N THR A 428 -38.91 -31.99 -7.53
CA THR A 428 -38.25 -30.88 -8.20
C THR A 428 -38.03 -29.72 -7.23
N THR A 429 -36.79 -29.29 -7.08
CA THR A 429 -36.37 -28.16 -6.24
C THR A 429 -35.71 -27.11 -7.12
N THR A 430 -35.95 -25.83 -6.87
CA THR A 430 -35.38 -24.73 -7.65
C THR A 430 -34.61 -23.79 -6.74
N ALA A 431 -33.44 -23.33 -7.19
CA ALA A 431 -32.67 -22.28 -6.53
C ALA A 431 -32.42 -21.13 -7.49
N SER A 432 -32.36 -19.91 -6.95
CA SER A 432 -32.04 -18.72 -7.73
C SER A 432 -30.91 -17.92 -7.10
N ALA A 433 -30.08 -17.32 -7.96
CA ALA A 433 -29.07 -16.35 -7.58
C ALA A 433 -29.25 -15.07 -8.39
N GLY A 434 -29.11 -13.92 -7.73
CA GLY A 434 -29.17 -12.62 -8.36
C GLY A 434 -27.78 -12.00 -8.49
N TYR A 435 -27.49 -11.39 -9.63
CA TYR A 435 -26.30 -10.56 -9.83
C TYR A 435 -26.73 -9.30 -10.57
N THR A 436 -26.59 -8.14 -9.93
CA THR A 436 -26.96 -6.86 -10.54
C THR A 436 -25.82 -6.38 -11.43
N VAL A 437 -26.11 -6.20 -12.71
CA VAL A 437 -25.20 -5.51 -13.65
C VAL A 437 -25.66 -4.07 -13.79
N ARG A 438 -24.76 -3.14 -13.45
CA ARG A 438 -24.96 -1.72 -13.73
C ARG A 438 -24.54 -1.42 -15.16
N VAL A 439 -25.51 -1.13 -16.02
CA VAL A 439 -25.27 -0.71 -17.40
C VAL A 439 -25.39 0.80 -17.44
N VAL A 440 -24.26 1.46 -17.64
CA VAL A 440 -24.23 2.91 -17.84
C VAL A 440 -24.36 3.23 -19.32
N ALA A 441 -24.85 4.43 -19.64
CA ALA A 441 -24.71 4.95 -20.99
C ALA A 441 -23.23 4.83 -21.37
N ALA A 442 -22.92 4.39 -22.59
CA ALA A 442 -21.62 4.71 -23.15
C ALA A 442 -21.46 6.23 -22.99
N ALA A 443 -20.47 6.65 -22.20
CA ALA A 443 -20.25 8.07 -21.98
C ALA A 443 -20.17 8.72 -23.37
N PRO A 444 -20.92 9.79 -23.66
CA PRO A 444 -20.65 10.56 -24.86
C PRO A 444 -19.14 10.87 -24.84
N PRO A 445 -18.43 10.73 -25.98
CA PRO A 445 -17.00 10.99 -26.02
C PRO A 445 -16.75 12.30 -25.32
N GLN A 446 -16.06 12.22 -24.18
CA GLN A 446 -15.84 13.37 -23.35
C GLN A 446 -14.98 14.30 -24.20
N GLN A 447 -15.55 15.45 -24.60
CA GLN A 447 -14.85 16.35 -25.51
C GLN A 447 -13.58 16.79 -24.82
N VAL A 448 -12.44 16.43 -25.42
CA VAL A 448 -11.13 16.82 -24.94
C VAL A 448 -11.09 18.34 -24.85
N LYS A 449 -11.08 18.86 -23.61
CA LYS A 449 -10.88 20.28 -23.38
C LYS A 449 -9.45 20.65 -23.76
N ASN A 450 -9.30 21.73 -24.51
CA ASN A 450 -8.02 22.28 -24.95
C ASN A 450 -7.07 21.17 -25.48
N PRO A 451 -7.38 20.52 -26.63
CA PRO A 451 -6.64 19.35 -27.10
C PRO A 451 -5.15 19.60 -27.33
N GLU A 452 -4.75 20.87 -27.48
CA GLU A 452 -3.37 21.29 -27.68
C GLU A 452 -2.62 21.66 -26.38
N ILE A 453 -3.31 21.76 -25.23
CA ILE A 453 -2.75 22.19 -23.94
C ILE A 453 -2.89 21.07 -22.92
N PHE A 454 -1.77 20.50 -22.46
CA PHE A 454 -1.77 19.53 -21.36
C PHE A 454 -1.74 20.28 -20.02
N THR A 455 -2.66 19.98 -19.12
CA THR A 455 -2.74 20.61 -17.80
C THR A 455 -2.54 19.56 -16.71
N THR A 456 -1.50 19.72 -15.92
CA THR A 456 -1.25 18.96 -14.68
C THR A 456 -1.56 19.88 -13.49
N VAL A 457 -2.19 19.33 -12.45
CA VAL A 457 -2.42 20.06 -11.19
C VAL A 457 -1.75 19.31 -10.04
N THR A 458 -0.81 20.00 -9.39
CA THR A 458 0.06 19.46 -8.34
C THR A 458 0.04 20.38 -7.11
N PHE A 459 0.65 19.95 -6.02
CA PHE A 459 0.84 20.76 -4.81
C PHE A 459 2.27 21.29 -4.67
N GLY A 460 3.23 20.65 -5.36
CA GLY A 460 4.64 21.02 -5.37
C GLY A 460 4.93 22.13 -6.37
N GLU A 461 6.02 22.86 -6.14
CA GLU A 461 6.54 23.87 -7.06
C GLU A 461 8.04 24.00 -6.83
N PRO A 462 8.83 24.21 -7.89
CA PRO A 462 10.26 24.26 -7.74
C PRO A 462 10.81 25.42 -6.92
N ASP A 463 11.95 25.16 -6.28
CA ASP A 463 12.76 26.20 -5.67
C ASP A 463 13.69 26.85 -6.71
N TYR A 464 14.20 26.07 -7.68
CA TYR A 464 15.12 26.52 -8.73
C TYR A 464 14.81 25.83 -10.07
N LEU A 465 15.25 26.44 -11.19
CA LEU A 465 15.21 25.81 -12.53
C LEU A 465 16.61 25.62 -13.13
N ASP A 466 17.61 25.61 -12.24
CA ASP A 466 19.00 25.36 -12.56
C ASP A 466 19.35 23.90 -12.21
N PRO A 467 19.66 23.02 -13.18
CA PRO A 467 20.01 21.63 -12.90
C PRO A 467 21.29 21.43 -12.06
N ALA A 468 22.10 22.48 -11.86
CA ALA A 468 23.26 22.43 -10.98
C ALA A 468 22.93 22.70 -9.49
N VAL A 469 21.70 23.11 -9.19
CA VAL A 469 21.25 23.57 -7.87
C VAL A 469 19.99 22.83 -7.45
N ASP A 470 19.02 22.73 -8.36
CA ASP A 470 17.76 22.04 -8.12
C ASP A 470 17.99 20.57 -7.78
N TYR A 471 17.38 20.14 -6.68
CA TYR A 471 17.57 18.82 -6.11
C TYR A 471 16.26 18.27 -5.52
N GLU A 472 15.14 18.69 -6.08
CA GLU A 472 13.80 18.31 -5.60
C GLU A 472 12.90 17.86 -6.75
N THR A 473 11.84 17.12 -6.41
CA THR A 473 11.04 16.41 -7.40
C THR A 473 10.25 17.37 -8.31
N ALA A 474 9.76 18.50 -7.81
CA ALA A 474 8.95 19.42 -8.61
C ALA A 474 9.78 20.11 -9.71
N GLY A 475 11.03 20.46 -9.41
CA GLY A 475 12.00 20.97 -10.37
C GLY A 475 12.37 19.92 -11.39
N GLY A 476 12.59 18.68 -10.97
CA GLY A 476 12.79 17.55 -11.88
C GLY A 476 11.72 17.43 -12.98
N GLU A 477 10.43 17.60 -12.65
CA GLU A 477 9.32 17.57 -13.64
C GLU A 477 9.51 18.61 -14.76
N VAL A 478 9.99 19.80 -14.41
CA VAL A 478 10.28 20.88 -15.37
C VAL A 478 11.59 20.64 -16.10
N LEU A 479 12.67 20.30 -15.37
CA LEU A 479 14.00 20.12 -15.92
C LEU A 479 14.05 19.02 -16.96
N GLN A 480 13.40 17.88 -16.71
CA GLN A 480 13.31 16.74 -17.65
C GLN A 480 12.53 17.06 -18.93
N SER A 481 11.77 18.17 -18.94
CA SER A 481 11.00 18.65 -20.10
C SER A 481 11.71 19.73 -20.90
N VAL A 482 12.63 20.45 -20.27
CA VAL A 482 13.29 21.65 -20.81
C VAL A 482 14.74 21.38 -21.21
N TYR A 483 15.45 20.54 -20.46
CA TYR A 483 16.81 20.14 -20.75
C TYR A 483 16.87 18.71 -21.30
N GLU A 484 18.00 18.38 -21.92
CA GLU A 484 18.33 17.01 -22.31
C GLU A 484 19.72 16.69 -21.78
N THR A 485 19.94 15.41 -21.49
CA THR A 485 21.23 14.85 -21.10
C THR A 485 21.87 14.12 -22.28
N LEU A 486 23.05 13.51 -22.08
CA LEU A 486 23.77 12.80 -23.12
C LEU A 486 23.13 11.45 -23.48
N VAL A 487 22.62 10.74 -22.48
CA VAL A 487 21.92 9.45 -22.59
C VAL A 487 20.64 9.50 -21.76
N TRP A 488 19.68 8.62 -21.99
CA TRP A 488 18.42 8.62 -21.24
C TRP A 488 17.97 7.21 -20.91
N TYR A 489 17.03 7.09 -19.98
CA TYR A 489 16.30 5.85 -19.73
C TYR A 489 15.44 5.45 -20.93
N GLN A 490 15.15 4.17 -21.10
CA GLN A 490 14.30 3.72 -22.20
C GLN A 490 12.87 4.27 -22.06
N GLU A 491 12.42 5.06 -23.03
CA GLU A 491 11.05 5.58 -23.08
C GLU A 491 10.01 4.45 -23.20
N GLY A 492 8.87 4.61 -22.52
CA GLY A 492 7.80 3.60 -22.53
C GLY A 492 8.09 2.35 -21.69
N SER A 493 9.14 2.39 -20.86
CA SER A 493 9.61 1.24 -20.06
C SER A 493 9.74 1.59 -18.58
N GLU A 494 9.38 0.63 -17.73
CA GLU A 494 9.66 0.66 -16.28
C GLU A 494 11.14 0.31 -15.99
N SER A 495 11.86 -0.20 -16.99
CA SER A 495 13.26 -0.59 -16.85
C SER A 495 14.18 0.63 -16.74
N VAL A 496 15.09 0.55 -15.77
CA VAL A 496 16.14 1.55 -15.54
C VAL A 496 17.54 1.06 -15.92
N THR A 497 17.67 -0.20 -16.33
CA THR A 497 18.97 -0.79 -16.68
C THR A 497 19.39 -0.50 -18.12
N THR A 498 18.41 -0.26 -19.00
CA THR A 498 18.65 0.00 -20.42
C THR A 498 18.66 1.49 -20.68
N LEU A 499 19.86 2.01 -20.98
CA LEU A 499 20.05 3.38 -21.42
C LEU A 499 20.02 3.47 -22.95
N VAL A 500 19.51 4.60 -23.45
CA VAL A 500 19.40 4.90 -24.87
C VAL A 500 20.12 6.22 -25.20
N PRO A 501 20.57 6.41 -26.46
CA PRO A 501 21.24 7.65 -26.85
C PRO A 501 20.29 8.85 -26.81
N ARG A 502 20.72 9.97 -26.20
CA ARG A 502 19.95 11.22 -26.18
C ARG A 502 20.66 12.32 -26.95
N LEU A 503 21.36 13.27 -26.33
CA LEU A 503 22.18 14.24 -27.08
C LEU A 503 23.41 13.58 -27.72
N ALA A 504 23.87 12.46 -27.15
CA ALA A 504 24.83 11.59 -27.80
C ALA A 504 24.17 10.73 -28.89
N THR A 505 24.96 10.36 -29.90
CA THR A 505 24.53 9.50 -31.01
C THR A 505 24.49 8.01 -30.63
N ALA A 506 25.22 7.62 -29.60
CA ALA A 506 25.24 6.27 -29.00
C ALA A 506 25.44 6.35 -27.48
N VAL A 507 25.04 5.32 -26.74
CA VAL A 507 25.49 5.12 -25.36
C VAL A 507 26.96 4.68 -25.43
N PRO A 508 27.91 5.38 -24.79
CA PRO A 508 29.32 5.06 -24.94
C PRO A 508 29.68 3.79 -24.18
N THR A 509 30.68 3.08 -24.70
CA THR A 509 31.34 1.99 -23.97
C THR A 509 32.56 2.55 -23.23
N PRO A 510 32.78 2.21 -21.95
CA PRO A 510 33.98 2.62 -21.24
C PRO A 510 35.25 2.11 -21.91
N THR A 511 36.31 2.92 -21.85
CA THR A 511 37.66 2.56 -22.26
C THR A 511 38.63 2.75 -21.10
N ASP A 512 39.88 2.32 -21.28
CA ASP A 512 40.95 2.45 -20.28
C ASP A 512 40.56 1.90 -18.90
N GLY A 513 40.00 0.68 -18.89
CA GLY A 513 39.60 0.01 -17.65
C GLY A 513 38.43 0.67 -16.92
N GLY A 514 37.55 1.41 -17.61
CA GLY A 514 36.40 2.07 -16.97
C GLY A 514 36.62 3.54 -16.66
N LEU A 515 37.76 4.12 -17.06
CA LEU A 515 38.12 5.50 -16.74
C LEU A 515 37.62 6.51 -17.77
N ASN A 516 37.48 6.12 -19.05
CA ASN A 516 37.25 7.09 -20.12
C ASN A 516 35.95 6.79 -20.91
N TYR A 517 35.09 7.80 -21.05
CA TYR A 517 33.82 7.71 -21.78
C TYR A 517 33.73 8.78 -22.87
N THR A 518 33.80 8.37 -24.13
CA THR A 518 33.70 9.28 -25.29
C THR A 518 32.26 9.41 -25.77
N PHE A 519 31.67 10.59 -25.65
CA PHE A 519 30.34 10.90 -26.19
C PHE A 519 30.45 11.63 -27.52
N ASN A 520 29.97 11.00 -28.60
CA ASN A 520 29.80 11.65 -29.89
C ASN A 520 28.43 12.34 -29.95
N LEU A 521 28.41 13.65 -30.14
CA LEU A 521 27.21 14.48 -30.03
C LEU A 521 26.45 14.56 -31.36
N ARG A 522 25.13 14.72 -31.26
CA ARG A 522 24.28 14.96 -32.43
C ARG A 522 24.56 16.33 -33.04
N SER A 523 24.64 16.37 -34.36
CA SER A 523 24.74 17.63 -35.10
C SER A 523 23.38 18.32 -35.23
N GLY A 524 23.39 19.65 -35.34
CA GLY A 524 22.19 20.44 -35.62
C GLY A 524 21.21 20.60 -34.45
N VAL A 525 21.56 20.10 -33.26
CA VAL A 525 20.78 20.36 -32.03
C VAL A 525 20.84 21.85 -31.71
N LYS A 526 19.68 22.45 -31.44
CA LYS A 526 19.55 23.86 -31.07
C LYS A 526 19.02 24.01 -29.66
N PHE A 527 19.62 24.94 -28.93
CA PHE A 527 19.03 25.47 -27.71
C PHE A 527 17.75 26.25 -28.03
N HIS A 528 16.92 26.49 -27.02
CA HIS A 528 15.72 27.32 -27.12
C HIS A 528 15.99 28.76 -27.56
N SER A 529 17.24 29.23 -27.43
CA SER A 529 17.73 30.50 -27.96
C SER A 529 17.97 30.49 -29.48
N GLY A 530 17.95 29.32 -30.12
CA GLY A 530 18.25 29.09 -31.53
C GLY A 530 19.74 28.83 -31.84
N VAL A 531 20.62 29.00 -30.85
CA VAL A 531 22.06 28.71 -30.93
C VAL A 531 22.28 27.20 -31.04
N ASN A 532 23.23 26.78 -31.87
CA ASN A 532 23.57 25.36 -31.99
C ASN A 532 24.36 24.89 -30.76
N MET A 533 24.03 23.71 -30.25
CA MET A 533 24.78 23.03 -29.21
C MET A 533 26.11 22.50 -29.76
N THR A 534 27.16 22.58 -28.95
CA THR A 534 28.50 22.08 -29.24
C THR A 534 29.07 21.28 -28.06
N ALA A 535 30.22 20.63 -28.25
CA ALA A 535 30.94 19.98 -27.16
C ALA A 535 31.32 20.95 -26.02
N ALA A 536 31.55 22.24 -26.33
CA ALA A 536 31.84 23.26 -25.34
C ALA A 536 30.68 23.52 -24.37
N ASP A 537 29.43 23.32 -24.80
CA ASP A 537 28.28 23.43 -23.91
C ASP A 537 28.19 22.25 -22.94
N VAL A 538 28.60 21.05 -23.39
CA VAL A 538 28.59 19.84 -22.55
C VAL A 538 29.67 19.92 -21.48
N GLU A 539 30.91 20.25 -21.88
CA GLU A 539 32.02 20.49 -20.95
C GLU A 539 31.65 21.56 -19.92
N PHE A 540 31.19 22.72 -20.38
CA PHE A 540 30.73 23.81 -19.53
C PHE A 540 29.65 23.37 -18.53
N SER A 541 28.68 22.56 -18.96
CA SER A 541 27.58 22.12 -18.10
C SER A 541 28.09 21.27 -16.92
N ILE A 542 29.05 20.38 -17.17
CA ILE A 542 29.62 19.50 -16.14
C ILE A 542 30.52 20.29 -15.19
N GLU A 543 31.41 21.12 -15.73
CA GLU A 543 32.32 21.94 -14.93
C GLU A 543 31.56 22.93 -14.04
N ARG A 544 30.47 23.50 -14.54
CA ARG A 544 29.66 24.44 -13.79
C ARG A 544 29.03 23.82 -12.54
N VAL A 545 28.59 22.56 -12.61
CA VAL A 545 28.03 21.86 -11.44
C VAL A 545 29.09 21.74 -10.33
N LEU A 546 30.31 21.35 -10.71
CA LEU A 546 31.44 21.27 -9.79
C LEU A 546 31.85 22.64 -9.24
N ALA A 547 31.69 23.70 -10.04
CA ALA A 547 32.02 25.06 -9.63
C ALA A 547 31.00 25.68 -8.68
N ILE A 548 29.71 25.54 -8.98
CA ILE A 548 28.64 26.05 -8.11
C ILE A 548 28.69 25.33 -6.77
N HIS A 549 28.88 24.01 -6.79
CA HIS A 549 29.01 23.17 -5.59
C HIS A 549 27.98 23.54 -4.52
N ASP A 550 26.70 23.51 -4.89
CA ASP A 550 25.67 23.79 -3.91
C ASP A 550 25.70 22.68 -2.85
N PRO A 551 25.93 23.00 -1.56
CA PRO A 551 26.04 21.99 -0.52
C PRO A 551 24.73 21.22 -0.29
N ASP A 552 23.61 21.77 -0.75
CA ASP A 552 22.28 21.17 -0.71
C ASP A 552 21.82 20.67 -2.09
N GLY A 553 22.69 20.75 -3.10
CA GLY A 553 22.41 20.37 -4.48
C GLY A 553 23.06 19.05 -4.96
N PRO A 554 22.92 18.74 -6.26
CA PRO A 554 23.31 17.46 -6.83
C PRO A 554 24.81 17.28 -7.09
N SER A 555 25.67 18.26 -6.78
CA SER A 555 27.08 18.27 -7.22
C SER A 555 27.92 17.13 -6.66
N TRP A 556 27.54 16.58 -5.52
CA TRP A 556 28.23 15.45 -4.88
C TRP A 556 28.35 14.22 -5.81
N MET A 557 27.36 14.00 -6.69
CA MET A 557 27.34 12.87 -7.63
C MET A 557 28.49 12.93 -8.64
N LEU A 558 28.85 14.14 -9.09
CA LEU A 558 29.95 14.35 -10.02
C LEU A 558 31.28 14.50 -9.29
N GLU A 559 31.25 15.17 -8.13
CA GLU A 559 32.45 15.38 -7.34
C GLU A 559 33.13 14.07 -6.98
N GLN A 560 32.37 13.06 -6.57
CA GLN A 560 32.91 11.78 -6.13
C GLN A 560 33.64 10.99 -7.22
N ILE A 561 33.28 11.19 -8.50
CA ILE A 561 33.84 10.43 -9.64
C ILE A 561 34.81 11.25 -10.48
N LEU A 562 34.59 12.56 -10.60
CA LEU A 562 35.41 13.46 -11.42
C LEU A 562 36.54 14.11 -10.61
N THR A 563 36.43 14.09 -9.27
CA THR A 563 37.41 14.72 -8.39
C THR A 563 37.75 13.83 -7.19
N ASN A 564 38.82 14.14 -6.46
CA ASN A 564 39.14 13.50 -5.18
C ASN A 564 38.45 14.20 -4.00
N TYR A 565 37.16 14.55 -4.15
CA TYR A 565 36.36 15.28 -3.15
C TYR A 565 37.02 16.58 -2.68
N VAL A 566 37.42 17.40 -3.65
CA VAL A 566 38.17 18.64 -3.41
C VAL A 566 37.38 19.63 -2.53
N SER A 567 36.04 19.59 -2.57
CA SER A 567 35.17 20.50 -1.81
C SER A 567 35.18 20.28 -0.31
N TYR A 568 35.44 19.05 0.15
CA TYR A 568 35.56 18.73 1.60
C TYR A 568 36.71 19.49 2.27
N TYR A 569 37.57 20.11 1.46
CA TYR A 569 38.72 20.91 1.89
C TYR A 569 38.51 22.42 1.73
N ALA A 570 37.34 22.84 1.22
CA ALA A 570 36.95 24.23 1.00
C ALA A 570 36.02 24.71 2.13
N ASP A 571 36.55 24.94 3.34
CA ASP A 571 35.79 25.59 4.41
C ASP A 571 36.56 26.73 5.12
N SER A 572 35.79 27.78 5.44
CA SER A 572 35.94 28.98 6.32
C SER A 572 37.22 29.83 6.36
N ASP A 573 38.38 29.37 5.92
CA ASP A 573 39.64 30.14 5.93
C ASP A 573 39.91 30.88 4.59
N CYS A 574 38.84 31.34 3.93
CA CYS A 574 38.94 32.13 2.72
C CYS A 574 39.37 33.56 3.05
N GLY A 575 40.68 33.81 3.02
CA GLY A 575 41.23 35.17 2.93
C GLY A 575 40.87 35.81 1.57
N PRO A 576 40.90 37.15 1.45
CA PRO A 576 40.31 37.92 0.33
C PRO A 576 40.91 37.69 -1.07
N LEU A 577 41.84 36.73 -1.23
CA LEU A 577 42.60 36.50 -2.47
C LEU A 577 42.64 35.04 -2.95
N LEU A 578 42.09 34.07 -2.21
CA LEU A 578 42.22 32.64 -2.54
C LEU A 578 40.90 31.88 -2.29
N CYS A 579 39.82 32.33 -2.92
CA CYS A 579 38.45 31.87 -2.64
C CYS A 579 37.88 30.94 -3.72
N THR A 580 38.55 30.81 -4.86
CA THR A 580 38.13 29.90 -5.94
C THR A 580 39.16 28.79 -6.15
N VAL A 581 38.71 27.64 -6.64
CA VAL A 581 39.62 26.58 -7.13
C VAL A 581 40.59 27.16 -8.16
N GLN A 582 40.13 28.09 -9.01
CA GLN A 582 40.97 28.78 -9.98
C GLN A 582 42.08 29.63 -9.33
N ASP A 583 41.78 30.40 -8.27
CA ASP A 583 42.80 31.17 -7.52
C ASP A 583 43.87 30.26 -6.90
N TRP A 584 43.49 29.04 -6.48
CA TRP A 584 44.40 28.03 -5.93
C TRP A 584 45.19 27.27 -7.00
N VAL A 585 44.57 27.00 -8.14
CA VAL A 585 45.19 26.36 -9.32
C VAL A 585 46.21 27.30 -9.96
N ASP A 586 45.90 28.59 -9.99
CA ASP A 586 46.77 29.64 -10.50
C ASP A 586 47.85 30.06 -9.49
N SER A 587 47.81 29.54 -8.25
CA SER A 587 48.79 29.83 -7.21
C SER A 587 50.05 28.97 -7.34
N GLU A 588 51.21 29.61 -7.38
CA GLU A 588 52.50 28.92 -7.28
C GLU A 588 52.94 28.76 -5.82
N PHE A 589 53.15 27.52 -5.39
CA PHE A 589 53.74 27.22 -4.07
C PHE A 589 55.25 27.10 -4.19
N ALA A 590 55.97 27.92 -3.41
CA ALA A 590 57.43 27.93 -3.44
C ALA A 590 58.05 26.59 -3.00
N SER A 591 57.33 25.79 -2.21
CA SER A 591 57.77 24.47 -1.76
C SER A 591 56.61 23.53 -1.39
N PRO A 592 56.88 22.21 -1.31
CA PRO A 592 55.94 21.19 -0.79
C PRO A 592 55.32 21.52 0.57
N ALA A 593 56.08 22.21 1.44
CA ALA A 593 55.67 22.55 2.79
C ALA A 593 54.61 23.67 2.81
N ASP A 594 54.60 24.51 1.77
CA ASP A 594 53.66 25.62 1.61
C ASP A 594 52.27 25.15 1.14
N VAL A 595 52.18 23.91 0.63
CA VAL A 595 50.90 23.26 0.31
C VAL A 595 50.17 22.92 1.62
N PRO A 596 48.92 23.38 1.82
CA PRO A 596 48.16 23.06 3.03
C PRO A 596 48.10 21.55 3.29
N ALA A 597 48.27 21.16 4.56
CA ALA A 597 48.36 19.75 4.97
C ALA A 597 47.17 18.90 4.50
N ARG A 598 45.99 19.52 4.37
CA ARG A 598 44.75 18.88 3.89
C ARG A 598 44.79 18.47 2.41
N PHE A 599 45.56 19.16 1.56
CA PHE A 599 45.72 18.79 0.15
C PHE A 599 46.87 17.80 -0.08
N ARG A 600 47.91 17.81 0.77
CA ARG A 600 48.99 16.82 0.69
C ARG A 600 48.50 15.37 0.80
N ALA A 601 47.37 15.15 1.46
CA ALA A 601 46.76 13.83 1.64
C ALA A 601 46.19 13.22 0.34
N VAL A 602 45.90 14.03 -0.68
CA VAL A 602 45.32 13.60 -1.96
C VAL A 602 46.29 13.78 -3.14
N LEU A 603 47.52 14.25 -2.89
CA LEU A 603 48.58 14.41 -3.88
C LEU A 603 49.46 13.14 -3.97
N PRO A 604 50.07 12.85 -5.13
CA PRO A 604 51.06 11.78 -5.25
C PRO A 604 52.26 12.01 -4.32
N ALA A 605 52.96 10.94 -3.95
CA ALA A 605 54.03 10.97 -2.94
C ALA A 605 55.07 12.10 -3.13
N GLU A 606 55.43 12.77 -2.03
CA GLU A 606 56.25 14.00 -1.98
C GLU A 606 57.59 13.93 -2.72
N ALA A 607 58.16 12.72 -2.86
CA ALA A 607 59.43 12.49 -3.52
C ALA A 607 59.42 12.78 -5.05
N LEU A 608 58.26 13.10 -5.63
CA LEU A 608 58.07 13.34 -7.05
C LEU A 608 57.93 14.84 -7.41
N TRP A 609 58.03 15.76 -6.44
CA TRP A 609 57.67 17.17 -6.66
C TRP A 609 58.86 18.05 -7.06
N SER A 610 58.74 18.79 -8.16
CA SER A 610 59.54 20.01 -8.44
C SER A 610 58.64 21.24 -8.28
N ALA A 611 59.20 22.44 -8.08
CA ALA A 611 58.39 23.67 -7.88
C ALA A 611 57.43 23.96 -9.06
N THR A 612 57.83 23.64 -10.29
CA THR A 612 56.98 23.72 -11.49
C THR A 612 55.95 22.59 -11.57
N VAL A 613 56.27 21.44 -10.98
CA VAL A 613 55.34 20.30 -10.85
C VAL A 613 54.33 20.53 -9.73
N LEU A 614 54.58 21.39 -8.73
CA LEU A 614 53.60 21.71 -7.68
C LEU A 614 52.38 22.46 -8.22
N SER A 615 52.56 23.46 -9.07
CA SER A 615 51.45 24.13 -9.76
C SER A 615 50.74 23.20 -10.75
N THR A 616 51.51 22.39 -11.49
CA THR A 616 50.95 21.45 -12.47
C THR A 616 50.24 20.27 -11.80
N SER A 617 50.75 19.72 -10.70
CA SER A 617 50.15 18.62 -9.93
C SER A 617 48.99 19.07 -9.07
N MET A 618 48.97 20.31 -8.56
CA MET A 618 47.78 20.89 -7.94
C MET A 618 46.72 21.22 -9.00
N GLY A 619 47.10 21.80 -10.14
CA GLY A 619 46.21 21.92 -11.30
C GLY A 619 45.70 20.55 -11.79
N TRP A 620 46.49 19.49 -11.70
CA TRP A 620 46.04 18.12 -12.02
C TRP A 620 45.15 17.47 -10.94
N ALA A 621 45.38 17.78 -9.65
CA ALA A 621 44.61 17.22 -8.54
C ALA A 621 43.32 18.01 -8.22
N VAL A 622 43.25 19.27 -8.65
CA VAL A 622 42.17 20.23 -8.37
C VAL A 622 41.40 20.61 -9.67
N THR A 623 42.05 20.59 -10.84
CA THR A 623 41.46 20.99 -12.14
C THR A 623 41.95 20.16 -13.33
N ASN A 624 41.99 18.84 -13.21
CA ASN A 624 41.78 18.12 -14.47
C ASN A 624 40.34 18.46 -14.84
N THR A 625 40.14 19.25 -15.89
CA THR A 625 38.87 19.24 -16.62
C THR A 625 38.62 17.77 -16.92
N SER A 626 37.78 17.13 -16.12
CA SER A 626 37.48 15.70 -16.21
C SER A 626 36.67 15.41 -17.48
N VAL A 627 36.65 16.36 -18.41
CA VAL A 627 35.82 16.46 -19.58
C VAL A 627 36.67 17.18 -20.63
N ASP A 628 37.13 16.46 -21.64
CA ASP A 628 37.95 17.00 -22.72
C ASP A 628 37.10 17.19 -23.98
N GLN A 629 37.11 18.40 -24.55
CA GLN A 629 36.65 18.60 -25.92
C GLN A 629 37.63 17.98 -26.92
N VAL A 630 37.26 16.85 -27.52
CA VAL A 630 38.05 16.27 -28.63
C VAL A 630 37.93 17.12 -29.88
N ASN A 631 36.73 17.64 -30.12
CA ASN A 631 36.38 18.59 -31.18
C ASN A 631 34.98 19.17 -30.88
N SER A 632 34.45 20.00 -31.78
CA SER A 632 33.14 20.66 -31.60
C SER A 632 31.94 19.71 -31.43
N THR A 633 32.10 18.41 -31.71
CA THR A 633 31.03 17.39 -31.72
C THR A 633 31.35 16.16 -30.87
N ALA A 634 32.44 16.17 -30.10
CA ALA A 634 32.82 15.03 -29.28
C ALA A 634 33.48 15.50 -27.99
N VAL A 635 33.10 14.87 -26.90
CA VAL A 635 33.63 15.13 -25.56
C VAL A 635 34.02 13.80 -24.90
N VAL A 636 35.10 13.79 -24.13
CA VAL A 636 35.54 12.62 -23.36
C VAL A 636 35.44 12.95 -21.89
N VAL A 637 34.71 12.15 -21.12
CA VAL A 637 34.69 12.27 -19.67
C VAL A 637 35.70 11.28 -19.07
N HIS A 638 36.57 11.79 -18.21
CA HIS A 638 37.65 11.12 -17.52
C HIS A 638 37.29 10.95 -16.04
N LEU A 639 37.08 9.72 -15.60
CA LEU A 639 36.80 9.40 -14.21
C LEU A 639 38.12 9.18 -13.45
N THR A 640 38.12 9.50 -12.17
CA THR A 640 39.28 9.30 -11.27
C THR A 640 39.50 7.82 -10.92
N HIS A 641 38.46 7.00 -11.04
CA HIS A 641 38.46 5.57 -10.83
C HIS A 641 37.31 4.93 -11.63
N PRO A 642 37.34 3.59 -11.89
CA PRO A 642 36.25 2.92 -12.57
C PRO A 642 34.95 3.07 -11.76
N TYR A 643 33.86 3.44 -12.42
CA TYR A 643 32.57 3.66 -11.73
C TYR A 643 31.39 3.34 -12.66
N PRO A 644 30.85 2.10 -12.65
CA PRO A 644 29.83 1.67 -13.61
C PRO A 644 28.54 2.49 -13.59
N ALA A 645 28.21 3.11 -12.45
CA ALA A 645 27.02 3.93 -12.29
C ALA A 645 27.09 5.28 -13.02
N PHE A 646 28.26 5.67 -13.57
CA PHE A 646 28.44 6.94 -14.27
C PHE A 646 27.41 7.15 -15.40
N LEU A 647 27.07 6.12 -16.17
CA LEU A 647 26.07 6.26 -17.23
C LEU A 647 24.65 6.49 -16.71
N GLN A 648 24.33 6.00 -15.50
CA GLN A 648 23.05 6.28 -14.84
C GLN A 648 22.99 7.73 -14.35
N ILE A 649 24.09 8.26 -13.83
CA ILE A 649 24.24 9.69 -13.49
C ILE A 649 24.13 10.54 -14.77
N ALA A 650 24.75 10.12 -15.87
CA ALA A 650 24.66 10.77 -17.18
C ALA A 650 23.25 10.77 -17.80
N ALA A 651 22.32 9.99 -17.24
CA ALA A 651 20.91 9.97 -17.61
C ALA A 651 20.02 10.84 -16.70
N TYR A 652 20.58 11.48 -15.67
CA TYR A 652 19.83 12.29 -14.71
C TYR A 652 20.05 13.81 -14.89
N THR A 653 19.19 14.62 -14.26
CA THR A 653 19.12 16.08 -14.48
C THR A 653 20.42 16.81 -14.16
N VAL A 654 21.24 16.30 -13.24
CA VAL A 654 22.58 16.86 -12.95
C VAL A 654 23.50 16.92 -14.18
N MET A 655 23.27 16.06 -15.17
CA MET A 655 24.01 15.99 -16.44
C MET A 655 23.27 16.67 -17.60
N SER A 656 22.32 17.56 -17.28
CA SER A 656 21.60 18.39 -18.26
C SER A 656 22.55 19.33 -18.98
N VAL A 657 22.48 19.37 -20.31
CA VAL A 657 23.28 20.29 -21.12
C VAL A 657 22.61 21.67 -21.17
N VAL A 658 23.28 22.67 -20.61
CA VAL A 658 22.85 24.08 -20.56
C VAL A 658 23.62 24.92 -21.57
N SER A 659 23.02 26.02 -22.04
CA SER A 659 23.69 26.89 -23.02
C SER A 659 24.76 27.77 -22.38
N LYS A 660 26.04 27.51 -22.70
CA LYS A 660 27.16 28.33 -22.20
C LYS A 660 26.97 29.82 -22.51
N ALA A 661 26.64 30.12 -23.75
CA ALA A 661 26.42 31.50 -24.20
C ALA A 661 25.29 32.22 -23.43
N ALA A 662 24.23 31.50 -23.05
CA ALA A 662 23.14 32.09 -22.27
C ALA A 662 23.58 32.39 -20.84
N VAL A 663 24.30 31.47 -20.20
CA VAL A 663 24.80 31.66 -18.82
C VAL A 663 25.83 32.80 -18.78
N ASP A 664 26.78 32.83 -19.71
CA ASP A 664 27.79 33.89 -19.82
C ASP A 664 27.15 35.28 -19.99
N ALA A 665 26.08 35.38 -20.79
CA ALA A 665 25.35 36.63 -21.00
C ALA A 665 24.61 37.12 -19.73
N HIS A 666 24.40 36.24 -18.74
CA HIS A 666 23.65 36.52 -17.51
C HIS A 666 24.50 36.29 -16.25
N GLY A 667 25.75 36.75 -16.27
CA GLY A 667 26.61 36.78 -15.09
C GLY A 667 27.57 35.60 -14.96
N GLY A 668 27.50 34.61 -15.85
CA GLY A 668 28.44 33.49 -15.89
C GLY A 668 28.33 32.56 -14.68
N VAL A 669 29.43 31.87 -14.39
CA VAL A 669 29.57 30.94 -13.26
C VAL A 669 30.36 31.61 -12.15
N GLN A 670 29.89 31.45 -10.90
CA GLN A 670 30.60 31.86 -9.70
C GLN A 670 30.80 30.66 -8.80
N TRP A 671 31.98 30.54 -8.19
CA TRP A 671 32.27 29.42 -7.30
C TRP A 671 31.46 29.52 -6.02
N GLY A 672 30.83 28.42 -5.60
CA GLY A 672 30.03 28.39 -4.37
C GLY A 672 28.75 29.22 -4.42
N ALA A 673 28.34 29.69 -5.61
CA ALA A 673 27.18 30.55 -5.76
C ALA A 673 26.38 30.19 -7.01
N HIS A 674 25.08 29.96 -6.82
CA HIS A 674 24.14 29.75 -7.90
C HIS A 674 23.97 30.99 -8.80
N ASN A 675 23.64 30.77 -10.08
CA ASN A 675 23.32 31.85 -11.00
C ASN A 675 21.85 32.27 -10.80
N ALA A 676 21.64 33.43 -10.18
CA ALA A 676 20.29 33.95 -9.86
C ALA A 676 19.35 34.10 -11.08
N TRP A 677 19.89 34.23 -12.29
CA TRP A 677 19.04 34.24 -13.49
C TRP A 677 18.50 32.84 -13.80
N MET A 678 19.30 31.80 -13.62
CA MET A 678 18.90 30.40 -13.85
C MET A 678 17.90 29.87 -12.80
N ASP A 679 17.82 30.50 -11.63
CA ASP A 679 16.79 30.17 -10.63
C ASP A 679 15.37 30.22 -11.19
N ARG A 680 15.13 31.08 -12.19
CA ARG A 680 13.80 31.37 -12.75
C ARG A 680 13.77 31.36 -14.29
N ASN A 681 14.87 31.02 -14.95
CA ASN A 681 14.97 31.00 -16.41
C ASN A 681 15.71 29.77 -16.89
N THR A 682 15.39 29.34 -18.12
CA THR A 682 15.96 28.13 -18.70
C THR A 682 16.34 28.33 -20.16
N VAL A 683 17.46 27.77 -20.58
CA VAL A 683 17.84 27.66 -22.00
C VAL A 683 18.42 26.27 -22.23
N GLY A 684 17.53 25.32 -22.50
CA GLY A 684 17.86 23.93 -22.77
C GLY A 684 17.68 23.55 -24.23
N THR A 685 17.77 22.25 -24.51
CA THR A 685 17.60 21.65 -25.84
C THR A 685 16.38 20.72 -25.90
N GLY A 686 15.60 20.66 -24.82
CA GLY A 686 14.45 19.79 -24.65
C GLY A 686 13.24 20.19 -25.50
N PRO A 687 12.20 19.35 -25.49
CA PRO A 687 11.02 19.49 -26.34
C PRO A 687 10.11 20.66 -25.96
N PHE A 688 10.24 21.20 -24.75
CA PHE A 688 9.52 22.38 -24.30
C PHE A 688 10.48 23.44 -23.78
N LYS A 689 10.08 24.71 -23.85
CA LYS A 689 10.78 25.84 -23.23
C LYS A 689 9.88 26.51 -22.21
N LEU A 690 10.49 27.06 -21.16
CA LEU A 690 9.76 27.84 -20.16
C LEU A 690 9.12 29.06 -20.84
N LYS A 691 7.79 29.17 -20.73
CA LYS A 691 7.01 30.32 -21.23
C LYS A 691 6.77 31.34 -20.13
N ALA A 692 6.37 30.85 -18.95
CA ALA A 692 6.13 31.68 -17.78
C ALA A 692 6.18 30.85 -16.50
N TRP A 693 6.58 31.47 -15.41
CA TRP A 693 6.42 30.95 -14.07
C TRP A 693 5.84 32.05 -13.17
N VAL A 694 4.63 31.83 -12.67
CA VAL A 694 4.00 32.67 -11.65
C VAL A 694 4.00 31.90 -10.33
N PRO A 695 4.80 32.35 -9.34
CA PRO A 695 4.95 31.64 -8.07
C PRO A 695 3.62 31.33 -7.38
N ASN A 696 3.51 30.13 -6.82
CA ASN A 696 2.33 29.58 -6.15
C ASN A 696 1.07 29.50 -7.02
N GLN A 697 1.19 29.57 -8.36
CA GLN A 697 0.05 29.55 -9.26
C GLN A 697 0.27 28.59 -10.43
N ILE A 698 1.23 28.88 -11.30
CA ILE A 698 1.38 28.13 -12.56
C ILE A 698 2.78 28.25 -13.15
N ILE A 699 3.28 27.14 -13.68
CA ILE A 699 4.38 27.07 -14.63
C ILE A 699 3.82 26.68 -16.00
N SER A 700 4.05 27.51 -17.01
CA SER A 700 3.67 27.22 -18.38
C SER A 700 4.91 26.92 -19.21
N LEU A 701 4.90 25.79 -19.90
CA LEU A 701 5.91 25.40 -20.87
C LEU A 701 5.28 25.42 -22.26
N GLU A 702 6.00 25.93 -23.25
CA GLU A 702 5.56 25.91 -24.65
C GLU A 702 6.44 24.99 -25.49
N ARG A 703 5.84 24.31 -26.47
CA ARG A 703 6.56 23.38 -27.33
C ARG A 703 7.66 24.10 -28.11
N TRP A 704 8.84 23.49 -28.16
CA TRP A 704 9.93 23.90 -29.02
C TRP A 704 9.77 23.24 -30.40
N ASP A 705 9.27 24.01 -31.37
CA ASP A 705 9.00 23.51 -32.72
C ASP A 705 10.25 23.11 -33.51
N GLN A 706 11.43 23.57 -33.10
CA GLN A 706 12.72 23.17 -33.67
C GLN A 706 13.42 22.09 -32.85
N TYR A 707 12.68 21.38 -31.99
CA TYR A 707 13.22 20.22 -31.28
C TYR A 707 13.77 19.21 -32.29
N TRP A 708 14.93 18.64 -31.96
CA TRP A 708 15.76 17.89 -32.90
C TRP A 708 15.25 16.46 -33.17
N ARG A 709 14.34 15.94 -32.33
CA ARG A 709 13.56 14.72 -32.62
C ARG A 709 12.21 15.09 -33.23
N THR A 710 11.32 14.12 -33.33
CA THR A 710 9.91 14.35 -33.64
C THR A 710 9.32 15.40 -32.72
N ARG A 711 8.54 16.32 -33.28
CA ARG A 711 7.85 17.36 -32.52
C ARG A 711 6.90 16.73 -31.50
N ALA A 712 6.94 17.17 -30.24
CA ALA A 712 6.00 16.75 -29.20
C ALA A 712 4.55 17.00 -29.67
N ALA A 713 3.59 16.12 -29.33
CA ALA A 713 2.21 16.27 -29.80
C ALA A 713 1.51 17.50 -29.20
N ILE A 714 1.70 17.71 -27.89
CA ILE A 714 1.15 18.82 -27.11
C ILE A 714 1.87 20.15 -27.44
N LYS A 715 1.14 21.26 -27.55
CA LYS A 715 1.70 22.60 -27.83
C LYS A 715 2.10 23.37 -26.58
N GLN A 716 1.40 23.16 -25.48
CA GLN A 716 1.65 23.85 -24.22
C GLN A 716 1.38 22.91 -23.05
N VAL A 717 2.22 22.99 -22.01
CA VAL A 717 2.00 22.32 -20.74
C VAL A 717 1.76 23.38 -19.67
N ASN A 718 0.75 23.17 -18.84
CA ASN A 718 0.44 24.01 -17.68
C ASN A 718 0.56 23.15 -16.42
N ILE A 719 1.52 23.46 -15.57
CA ILE A 719 1.73 22.88 -14.24
C ILE A 719 1.13 23.85 -13.24
N VAL A 720 -0.09 23.55 -12.78
CA VAL A 720 -0.87 24.43 -11.90
C VAL A 720 -0.67 23.97 -10.45
N LYS A 721 -0.31 24.91 -9.58
CA LYS A 721 -0.13 24.63 -8.15
C LYS A 721 -1.44 24.88 -7.40
N ILE A 722 -1.99 23.83 -6.80
CA ILE A 722 -3.17 23.86 -5.95
C ILE A 722 -2.91 22.95 -4.74
N ASN A 723 -2.90 23.55 -3.55
CA ASN A 723 -2.66 22.81 -2.31
C ASN A 723 -3.86 21.93 -1.91
N ASP A 724 -5.08 22.44 -2.12
CA ASP A 724 -6.31 21.76 -1.76
C ASP A 724 -6.59 20.56 -2.68
N VAL A 725 -6.69 19.36 -2.11
CA VAL A 725 -6.88 18.12 -2.87
C VAL A 725 -8.27 18.05 -3.53
N ALA A 726 -9.32 18.50 -2.85
CA ALA A 726 -10.68 18.50 -3.40
C ALA A 726 -10.78 19.37 -4.67
N THR A 727 -10.10 20.52 -4.68
CA THR A 727 -10.01 21.38 -5.86
C THR A 727 -9.28 20.68 -7.01
N ARG A 728 -8.18 19.95 -6.74
CA ARG A 728 -7.46 19.18 -7.76
C ARG A 728 -8.31 18.07 -8.36
N GLU A 729 -9.04 17.34 -7.53
CA GLU A 729 -9.99 16.32 -7.95
C GLU A 729 -11.09 16.90 -8.82
N LEU A 730 -11.70 18.02 -8.39
CA LEU A 730 -12.75 18.68 -9.15
C LEU A 730 -12.27 19.14 -10.53
N MET A 731 -11.07 19.75 -10.62
CA MET A 731 -10.47 20.14 -11.90
C MET A 731 -10.23 18.94 -12.81
N LEU A 732 -9.76 17.81 -12.26
CA LEU A 732 -9.57 16.57 -13.01
C LEU A 732 -10.93 16.00 -13.48
N LEU A 733 -11.94 15.94 -12.62
CA LEU A 733 -13.25 15.40 -12.98
C LEU A 733 -13.97 16.27 -14.03
N ALA A 734 -13.84 17.59 -13.91
CA ALA A 734 -14.36 18.58 -14.85
C ALA A 734 -13.62 18.59 -16.20
N GLY A 735 -12.45 17.94 -16.29
CA GLY A 735 -11.59 17.94 -17.47
C GLY A 735 -10.80 19.24 -17.67
N ASP A 736 -10.75 20.11 -16.66
CA ASP A 736 -9.89 21.30 -16.65
C ASP A 736 -8.42 20.93 -16.39
N ALA A 737 -8.19 19.74 -15.81
CA ALA A 737 -6.90 19.07 -15.72
C ALA A 737 -6.90 17.73 -16.47
N ASP A 738 -5.76 17.39 -17.05
CA ASP A 738 -5.48 16.09 -17.68
C ASP A 738 -4.89 15.09 -16.70
N PHE A 739 -4.16 15.59 -15.71
CA PHE A 739 -3.57 14.82 -14.61
C PHE A 739 -3.70 15.64 -13.32
N ALA A 740 -3.87 14.94 -12.19
CA ALA A 740 -3.81 15.56 -10.88
C ALA A 740 -3.07 14.65 -9.88
N THR A 741 -2.22 15.26 -9.06
CA THR A 741 -1.60 14.55 -7.94
C THR A 741 -2.63 14.33 -6.85
N ILE A 742 -3.06 13.08 -6.66
CA ILE A 742 -4.00 12.69 -5.58
C ILE A 742 -3.20 11.93 -4.51
N PRO A 743 -3.18 12.36 -3.24
CA PRO A 743 -2.50 11.62 -2.19
C PRO A 743 -3.25 10.32 -1.82
N ARG A 744 -2.56 9.41 -1.11
CA ARG A 744 -3.07 8.04 -0.85
C ARG A 744 -4.31 7.97 0.03
N ASP A 745 -4.45 8.88 0.99
CA ASP A 745 -5.63 9.03 1.83
C ASP A 745 -6.90 9.42 1.04
N HIS A 746 -6.71 10.07 -0.11
CA HIS A 746 -7.77 10.45 -1.06
C HIS A 746 -7.92 9.48 -2.24
N GLN A 747 -7.22 8.33 -2.24
CA GLN A 747 -7.26 7.42 -3.37
C GLN A 747 -8.67 6.90 -3.70
N TYR A 748 -9.54 6.76 -2.69
CA TYR A 748 -10.90 6.26 -2.86
C TYR A 748 -11.92 7.31 -3.34
N ASP A 749 -11.49 8.57 -3.46
CA ASP A 749 -12.30 9.62 -4.11
C ASP A 749 -12.32 9.41 -5.62
N VAL A 750 -11.25 8.83 -6.18
CA VAL A 750 -11.07 8.56 -7.62
C VAL A 750 -11.03 7.07 -7.98
N MET A 751 -10.92 6.18 -7.00
CA MET A 751 -10.75 4.72 -7.17
C MET A 751 -11.76 3.92 -6.34
N ASN A 752 -12.25 2.80 -6.86
CA ASN A 752 -13.04 1.83 -6.12
C ASN A 752 -12.15 0.98 -5.20
N VAL A 753 -12.76 0.27 -4.24
CA VAL A 753 -12.02 -0.62 -3.31
C VAL A 753 -11.29 -1.76 -4.05
N ASP A 754 -11.81 -2.20 -5.19
CA ASP A 754 -11.18 -3.22 -6.05
C ASP A 754 -9.97 -2.69 -6.86
N GLY A 755 -9.64 -1.40 -6.73
CA GLY A 755 -8.53 -0.75 -7.42
C GLY A 755 -8.86 -0.22 -8.82
N THR A 756 -10.09 -0.37 -9.31
CA THR A 756 -10.53 0.20 -10.59
C THR A 756 -10.86 1.69 -10.48
N PRO A 757 -10.75 2.49 -11.55
CA PRO A 757 -11.17 3.89 -11.51
C PRO A 757 -12.66 4.02 -11.19
N LYS A 758 -13.02 4.92 -10.27
CA LYS A 758 -14.40 5.22 -9.86
C LYS A 758 -15.21 5.85 -11.00
N TYR A 759 -14.53 6.59 -11.87
CA TYR A 759 -15.11 7.24 -13.05
C TYR A 759 -14.46 6.69 -14.33
N ALA A 760 -15.28 6.30 -15.30
CA ALA A 760 -14.80 5.80 -16.61
C ALA A 760 -13.97 6.83 -17.40
N THR A 761 -14.04 8.10 -17.00
CA THR A 761 -13.24 9.20 -17.56
C THR A 761 -11.83 9.28 -17.00
N LEU A 762 -11.46 8.40 -16.07
CA LEU A 762 -10.15 8.36 -15.45
C LEU A 762 -9.39 7.08 -15.84
N ARG A 763 -8.07 7.19 -15.92
CA ARG A 763 -7.13 6.08 -15.91
C ARG A 763 -6.27 6.18 -14.65
N ILE A 764 -6.04 5.04 -14.00
CA ILE A 764 -5.19 4.95 -12.81
C ILE A 764 -4.07 3.96 -13.10
N VAL A 765 -2.83 4.39 -12.87
CA VAL A 765 -1.64 3.52 -12.88
C VAL A 765 -1.06 3.54 -11.47
N LYS A 766 -0.97 2.38 -10.83
CA LYS A 766 -0.62 2.28 -9.41
C LYS A 766 0.18 1.04 -9.07
N ASP A 767 0.66 1.01 -7.83
CA ASP A 767 1.30 -0.12 -7.15
C ASP A 767 2.62 -0.57 -7.80
N LYS A 768 3.21 0.26 -8.66
CA LYS A 768 4.56 0.07 -9.18
C LYS A 768 5.57 0.53 -8.13
N PRO A 769 6.62 -0.25 -7.86
CA PRO A 769 7.64 0.13 -6.90
C PRO A 769 8.36 1.39 -7.38
N THR A 770 8.25 2.48 -6.62
CA THR A 770 9.18 3.62 -6.77
C THR A 770 10.51 3.26 -6.14
N PHE A 771 11.55 4.07 -6.32
CA PHE A 771 12.77 3.90 -5.51
C PHE A 771 12.78 4.77 -4.25
N ASP A 772 11.65 5.40 -3.91
CA ASP A 772 11.55 6.22 -2.73
C ASP A 772 11.55 5.35 -1.46
N VAL A 773 12.54 5.54 -0.60
CA VAL A 773 12.70 4.79 0.65
C VAL A 773 12.48 5.69 1.86
N LEU A 774 11.75 5.19 2.85
CA LEU A 774 11.39 5.93 4.06
C LEU A 774 11.87 5.21 5.31
N PHE A 775 12.49 5.95 6.23
CA PHE A 775 13.23 5.38 7.35
C PHE A 775 13.33 6.35 8.55
N PHE A 776 13.59 5.79 9.74
CA PHE A 776 14.17 6.57 10.86
C PHE A 776 15.68 6.38 10.94
N GLY A 777 16.43 7.47 11.18
CA GLY A 777 17.86 7.42 11.50
C GLY A 777 18.11 7.50 13.00
N TYR A 778 18.89 6.55 13.54
CA TYR A 778 19.25 6.49 14.96
C TYR A 778 20.55 7.25 15.22
N ASN A 779 20.49 8.45 15.81
CA ASN A 779 21.69 9.25 16.03
C ASN A 779 22.53 8.70 17.19
N GLN A 780 23.63 8.07 16.85
CA GLN A 780 24.55 7.36 17.75
C GLN A 780 25.51 8.31 18.49
N ASN A 781 25.54 9.59 18.12
CA ASN A 781 26.34 10.63 18.78
C ASN A 781 25.61 11.98 18.70
N ILE A 782 24.63 12.16 19.57
CA ILE A 782 23.71 13.29 19.62
C ILE A 782 24.45 14.55 20.08
N ASN A 783 24.35 15.61 19.28
CA ASN A 783 24.79 16.95 19.68
C ASN A 783 23.77 17.59 20.64
N ALA A 784 23.93 17.34 21.94
CA ALA A 784 23.03 17.87 22.97
C ALA A 784 22.91 19.39 22.99
N ALA A 785 23.93 20.13 22.56
CA ALA A 785 23.88 21.61 22.54
C ALA A 785 22.93 22.15 21.46
N GLY A 786 22.64 21.36 20.43
CA GLY A 786 21.75 21.74 19.33
C GLY A 786 20.33 21.18 19.44
N THR A 787 20.02 20.36 20.46
CA THR A 787 18.70 19.73 20.57
C THR A 787 17.62 20.79 20.84
N PRO A 788 16.45 20.76 20.16
CA PRO A 788 15.39 21.74 20.38
C PRO A 788 14.79 21.69 21.80
N ASP A 789 14.73 20.50 22.38
CA ASP A 789 14.26 20.25 23.75
C ASP A 789 15.40 19.68 24.62
N PRO A 790 15.31 19.75 25.96
CA PRO A 790 16.28 19.12 26.85
C PRO A 790 16.42 17.62 26.57
N LEU A 791 17.66 17.16 26.36
CA LEU A 791 17.95 15.76 26.11
C LEU A 791 17.89 14.97 27.44
N LEU A 792 16.96 14.01 27.52
CA LEU A 792 16.72 13.19 28.73
C LEU A 792 17.35 11.79 28.68
N VAL A 793 18.10 11.52 27.62
CA VAL A 793 18.93 10.32 27.43
C VAL A 793 20.40 10.73 27.22
N PRO A 794 21.38 9.84 27.45
CA PRO A 794 22.76 10.12 27.12
C PRO A 794 22.96 10.44 25.63
N THR A 795 24.00 11.21 25.28
CA THR A 795 24.30 11.56 23.88
C THR A 795 24.64 10.37 23.01
N ASN A 796 25.06 9.25 23.61
CA ASN A 796 25.35 7.97 22.96
C ASN A 796 24.21 6.95 23.14
N PHE A 797 22.99 7.37 23.46
CA PHE A 797 21.85 6.48 23.71
C PHE A 797 21.64 5.46 22.59
N PHE A 798 21.68 5.91 21.34
CA PHE A 798 21.56 5.03 20.18
C PHE A 798 22.88 4.40 19.73
N ALA A 799 24.00 4.57 20.44
CA ALA A 799 25.23 3.83 20.14
C ALA A 799 25.08 2.34 20.50
N ASP A 800 24.22 2.02 21.47
CA ASP A 800 23.87 0.64 21.81
C ASP A 800 22.93 0.04 20.74
N VAL A 801 23.36 -1.07 20.14
CA VAL A 801 22.58 -1.80 19.12
C VAL A 801 21.28 -2.37 19.69
N HIS A 802 21.27 -2.75 20.96
CA HIS A 802 20.09 -3.31 21.61
C HIS A 802 18.97 -2.27 21.71
N ILE A 803 19.30 -0.99 21.95
CA ILE A 803 18.32 0.11 21.87
C ILE A 803 17.76 0.24 20.46
N ARG A 804 18.61 0.21 19.42
CA ARG A 804 18.18 0.33 18.02
C ARG A 804 17.28 -0.84 17.60
N LYS A 805 17.61 -2.07 18.01
CA LYS A 805 16.78 -3.27 17.79
C LYS A 805 15.46 -3.19 18.54
N ALA A 806 15.46 -2.73 19.78
CA ALA A 806 14.24 -2.56 20.56
C ALA A 806 13.25 -1.59 19.89
N PHE A 807 13.74 -0.44 19.38
CA PHE A 807 12.93 0.52 18.65
C PHE A 807 12.36 -0.08 17.34
N SER A 808 13.18 -0.84 16.60
CA SER A 808 12.73 -1.52 15.38
C SER A 808 11.65 -2.59 15.66
N TYR A 809 11.79 -3.37 16.75
CA TYR A 809 10.78 -4.35 17.17
C TYR A 809 9.52 -3.72 17.79
N ALA A 810 9.59 -2.47 18.26
CA ALA A 810 8.44 -1.75 18.81
C ALA A 810 7.54 -1.15 17.71
N PHE A 811 8.07 -0.89 16.52
CA PHE A 811 7.33 -0.24 15.44
C PHE A 811 6.35 -1.18 14.74
N ASP A 812 5.12 -0.70 14.49
CA ASP A 812 4.07 -1.46 13.81
C ASP A 812 4.07 -1.20 12.30
N TYR A 813 4.89 -1.96 11.57
CA TYR A 813 5.04 -1.82 10.12
C TYR A 813 3.73 -2.03 9.36
N SER A 814 2.93 -3.03 9.73
CA SER A 814 1.68 -3.34 9.02
C SER A 814 0.62 -2.27 9.29
N GLN A 815 0.48 -1.80 10.54
CA GLN A 815 -0.42 -0.71 10.87
C GLN A 815 -0.01 0.59 10.15
N PHE A 816 1.29 0.89 10.06
CA PHE A 816 1.77 2.05 9.31
C PHE A 816 1.39 1.94 7.82
N ILE A 817 1.73 0.81 7.19
CA ILE A 817 1.48 0.61 5.75
C ILE A 817 -0.02 0.65 5.44
N GLN A 818 -0.86 -0.01 6.24
CA GLN A 818 -2.29 -0.12 5.94
C GLN A 818 -3.08 1.14 6.34
N ASN A 819 -2.78 1.75 7.49
CA ASN A 819 -3.64 2.80 8.05
C ASN A 819 -3.08 4.22 7.87
N VAL A 820 -1.77 4.38 7.68
CA VAL A 820 -1.14 5.71 7.49
C VAL A 820 -0.95 6.02 6.01
N ILE A 821 -0.46 5.05 5.23
CA ILE A 821 -0.20 5.24 3.78
C ILE A 821 -1.16 4.45 2.89
N TYR A 822 -2.21 3.85 3.46
CA TYR A 822 -3.33 3.20 2.75
C TYR A 822 -2.89 2.14 1.72
N GLY A 823 -1.90 1.33 2.09
CA GLY A 823 -1.29 0.32 1.21
C GLY A 823 -0.34 0.88 0.14
N GLY A 824 -0.05 2.18 0.17
CA GLY A 824 0.80 2.90 -0.80
C GLY A 824 2.30 2.63 -0.69
N GLY A 825 2.68 1.45 -0.22
CA GLY A 825 4.08 1.06 -0.05
C GLY A 825 4.24 -0.38 0.43
N GLU A 826 5.47 -0.88 0.38
CA GLU A 826 5.86 -2.18 0.92
C GLU A 826 6.96 -2.04 1.96
N GLN A 827 7.02 -2.94 2.94
CA GLN A 827 8.03 -2.86 3.99
C GLN A 827 9.44 -3.01 3.42
N LEU A 828 10.35 -2.10 3.81
CA LEU A 828 11.74 -2.17 3.38
C LEU A 828 12.50 -3.29 4.07
N ARG A 829 13.37 -3.93 3.30
CA ARG A 829 14.33 -4.92 3.80
C ARG A 829 15.67 -4.31 4.15
N GLY A 830 16.02 -3.17 3.55
CA GLY A 830 17.32 -2.53 3.66
C GLY A 830 17.37 -1.28 2.81
N PRO A 831 18.57 -0.75 2.53
CA PRO A 831 18.73 0.50 1.78
C PRO A 831 18.35 0.37 0.31
N ILE A 832 18.71 -0.74 -0.37
CA ILE A 832 18.50 -0.87 -1.82
C ILE A 832 17.05 -1.31 -2.10
N PRO A 833 16.26 -0.52 -2.86
CA PRO A 833 14.85 -0.79 -3.10
C PRO A 833 14.61 -1.92 -4.13
N ARG A 834 13.42 -2.54 -4.06
CA ARG A 834 12.95 -3.52 -5.05
C ARG A 834 12.86 -2.88 -6.43
N GLY A 835 13.36 -3.59 -7.44
CA GLY A 835 13.40 -3.11 -8.84
C GLY A 835 14.79 -2.63 -9.27
N MET A 836 15.73 -2.54 -8.34
CA MET A 836 17.14 -2.23 -8.60
C MET A 836 18.02 -3.48 -8.49
N MET A 837 19.15 -3.50 -9.20
CA MET A 837 20.21 -4.49 -8.99
C MET A 837 20.61 -4.52 -7.49
N GLY A 838 21.09 -5.65 -6.98
CA GLY A 838 21.57 -5.70 -5.58
C GLY A 838 20.45 -5.72 -4.52
N TYR A 839 19.17 -5.57 -4.89
CA TYR A 839 18.05 -5.82 -3.98
C TYR A 839 18.11 -7.25 -3.43
N ASN A 840 18.08 -7.39 -2.11
CA ASN A 840 18.13 -8.69 -1.43
C ASN A 840 16.75 -9.06 -0.87
N GLY A 841 15.94 -9.76 -1.70
CA GLY A 841 14.61 -10.23 -1.31
C GLY A 841 14.61 -11.29 -0.18
N SER A 842 15.76 -11.89 0.12
CA SER A 842 15.93 -12.90 1.18
C SER A 842 16.35 -12.28 2.53
N LEU A 843 16.66 -10.99 2.56
CA LEU A 843 17.09 -10.29 3.78
C LEU A 843 15.94 -10.27 4.80
N PRO A 844 16.15 -10.73 6.06
CA PRO A 844 15.09 -10.76 7.06
C PRO A 844 14.54 -9.36 7.36
N MET A 845 13.24 -9.26 7.57
CA MET A 845 12.58 -8.01 7.98
C MET A 845 12.39 -8.00 9.49
N PHE A 846 12.54 -6.83 10.10
CA PHE A 846 12.02 -6.62 11.45
C PHE A 846 10.49 -6.71 11.42
N SER A 847 9.91 -7.22 12.49
CA SER A 847 8.46 -7.25 12.67
C SER A 847 8.12 -6.74 14.06
N LYS A 848 6.91 -6.20 14.24
CA LYS A 848 6.48 -5.78 15.58
C LYS A 848 6.48 -6.98 16.51
N ASN A 849 7.29 -6.91 17.55
CA ASN A 849 7.42 -7.99 18.54
C ASN A 849 7.81 -7.41 19.90
N ALA A 850 6.80 -7.25 20.77
CA ALA A 850 7.02 -6.71 22.11
C ALA A 850 8.01 -7.57 22.92
N ALA A 851 7.92 -8.91 22.85
CA ALA A 851 8.80 -9.79 23.62
C ALA A 851 10.28 -9.62 23.22
N LEU A 852 10.56 -9.52 21.91
CA LEU A 852 11.91 -9.23 21.42
C LEU A 852 12.37 -7.82 21.78
N ALA A 853 11.51 -6.80 21.65
CA ALA A 853 11.84 -5.44 22.06
C ALA A 853 12.23 -5.37 23.55
N GLN A 854 11.45 -6.02 24.42
CA GLN A 854 11.78 -6.12 25.85
C GLN A 854 13.08 -6.90 26.10
N ALA A 855 13.33 -7.99 25.36
CA ALA A 855 14.55 -8.77 25.50
C ALA A 855 15.79 -7.95 25.12
N GLU A 856 15.72 -7.16 24.05
CA GLU A 856 16.78 -6.23 23.66
C GLU A 856 16.99 -5.13 24.73
N LEU A 857 15.92 -4.54 25.27
CA LEU A 857 16.06 -3.55 26.35
C LEU A 857 16.71 -4.12 27.63
N ARG A 858 16.54 -5.42 27.91
CA ARG A 858 17.22 -6.12 29.02
C ARG A 858 18.71 -6.36 28.78
N LEU A 859 19.18 -6.17 27.56
CA LEU A 859 20.61 -6.24 27.22
C LEU A 859 21.25 -4.85 27.18
N ALA A 860 20.44 -3.79 27.04
CA ALA A 860 20.90 -2.42 26.97
C ALA A 860 21.18 -1.83 28.35
N LEU A 861 22.45 -1.71 28.74
CA LEU A 861 22.86 -1.17 30.03
C LEU A 861 22.57 0.33 30.15
N ASP A 862 22.09 0.77 31.30
CA ASP A 862 21.81 2.19 31.57
C ASP A 862 23.00 2.87 32.28
N PRO A 863 23.81 3.70 31.59
CA PRO A 863 24.97 4.35 32.17
C PRO A 863 24.60 5.49 33.13
N ARG A 864 23.31 5.83 33.28
CA ARG A 864 22.86 6.88 34.21
C ARG A 864 22.80 6.38 35.66
N THR A 865 22.85 5.07 35.89
CA THR A 865 22.80 4.52 37.25
C THR A 865 24.17 4.11 37.77
N PRO A 866 24.35 4.00 39.10
CA PRO A 866 25.62 3.57 39.69
C PRO A 866 25.92 2.08 39.51
N SER A 867 24.92 1.28 39.14
CA SER A 867 25.01 -0.17 39.05
C SER A 867 25.40 -0.58 37.62
N PRO A 868 26.48 -1.35 37.42
CA PRO A 868 26.94 -1.72 36.09
C PRO A 868 26.05 -2.78 35.41
N THR A 869 25.02 -3.27 36.09
CA THR A 869 24.09 -4.30 35.59
C THR A 869 22.68 -3.78 35.35
N ASP A 870 22.39 -2.53 35.74
CA ASP A 870 21.06 -1.97 35.51
C ASP A 870 20.87 -1.70 34.02
N THR A 871 19.66 -1.94 33.53
CA THR A 871 19.34 -1.82 32.12
C THR A 871 18.32 -0.71 31.88
N TYR A 872 18.17 -0.29 30.62
CA TYR A 872 17.08 0.58 30.22
C TYR A 872 15.71 -0.10 30.35
N TRP A 873 15.67 -1.43 30.39
CA TRP A 873 14.46 -2.18 30.76
C TRP A 873 14.06 -1.91 32.21
N ASP A 874 15.01 -1.83 33.15
CA ASP A 874 14.77 -1.67 34.61
C ASP A 874 14.50 -0.22 35.06
N ASN A 875 15.03 0.76 34.32
CA ASN A 875 14.93 2.18 34.70
C ASN A 875 14.00 2.99 33.79
N GLY A 876 13.74 2.50 32.57
CA GLY A 876 13.02 3.26 31.54
C GLY A 876 13.83 4.46 31.02
N PHE A 877 13.21 5.24 30.14
CA PHE A 877 13.83 6.43 29.54
C PHE A 877 12.76 7.41 29.03
N SER A 878 13.15 8.66 28.79
CA SER A 878 12.29 9.66 28.17
C SER A 878 12.96 10.23 26.93
N ILE A 879 12.27 10.28 25.79
CA ILE A 879 12.83 10.79 24.54
C ILE A 879 11.79 11.55 23.72
N THR A 880 12.24 12.56 22.96
CA THR A 880 11.39 13.29 22.01
C THR A 880 11.70 12.83 20.58
N LEU A 881 10.66 12.46 19.85
CA LEU A 881 10.68 12.22 18.41
C LEU A 881 10.28 13.49 17.68
N TYR A 882 10.97 13.81 16.59
CA TYR A 882 10.70 15.01 15.80
C TYR A 882 10.21 14.63 14.40
N TYR A 883 9.29 15.42 13.87
CA TYR A 883 8.86 15.39 12.48
C TYR A 883 8.77 16.81 11.92
N ASN A 884 8.74 16.96 10.60
CA ASN A 884 8.54 18.28 10.00
C ASN A 884 7.05 18.64 9.93
N ALA A 885 6.72 19.86 10.34
CA ALA A 885 5.36 20.38 10.39
C ALA A 885 4.65 20.25 9.02
N GLY A 886 3.35 19.92 9.07
CA GLY A 886 2.54 19.70 7.87
C GLY A 886 2.69 18.31 7.22
N ASN A 887 3.61 17.46 7.69
CA ASN A 887 3.75 16.09 7.19
C ASN A 887 3.03 15.07 8.09
N THR A 888 1.77 14.81 7.78
CA THR A 888 0.90 13.88 8.54
C THR A 888 1.43 12.45 8.54
N VAL A 889 2.04 11.98 7.45
CA VAL A 889 2.63 10.63 7.37
C VAL A 889 3.77 10.47 8.39
N ARG A 890 4.67 11.45 8.48
CA ARG A 890 5.80 11.42 9.43
C ARG A 890 5.31 11.59 10.87
N GLU A 891 4.32 12.44 11.11
CA GLU A 891 3.66 12.58 12.40
C GLU A 891 3.08 11.25 12.90
N GLN A 892 2.27 10.58 12.07
CA GLN A 892 1.66 9.31 12.41
C GLN A 892 2.71 8.21 12.62
N GLY A 893 3.82 8.24 11.86
CA GLY A 893 4.96 7.35 12.11
C GLY A 893 5.59 7.55 13.48
N CYS A 894 5.82 8.80 13.89
CA CYS A 894 6.32 9.11 15.23
C CYS A 894 5.32 8.68 16.33
N LEU A 895 4.03 8.94 16.14
CA LEU A 895 2.99 8.54 17.09
C LEU A 895 2.87 7.02 17.23
N LEU A 896 3.02 6.28 16.14
CA LEU A 896 2.97 4.83 16.15
C LEU A 896 4.21 4.22 16.82
N LEU A 897 5.39 4.78 16.61
CA LEU A 897 6.61 4.40 17.33
C LEU A 897 6.47 4.68 18.83
N LYS A 898 5.94 5.86 19.20
CA LYS A 898 5.58 6.21 20.59
C LYS A 898 4.65 5.16 21.20
N GLN A 899 3.55 4.83 20.52
CA GLN A 899 2.58 3.84 20.98
C GLN A 899 3.25 2.47 21.21
N GLY A 900 4.08 2.02 20.27
CA GLY A 900 4.79 0.75 20.38
C GLY A 900 5.74 0.68 21.57
N LEU A 901 6.52 1.74 21.80
CA LEU A 901 7.49 1.82 22.90
C LEU A 901 6.81 1.91 24.27
N GLU A 902 5.78 2.76 24.40
CA GLU A 902 5.05 2.93 25.67
C GLU A 902 4.19 1.69 26.01
N ALA A 903 3.78 0.91 25.01
CA ALA A 903 3.02 -0.34 25.19
C ALA A 903 3.87 -1.52 25.67
N LEU A 904 5.20 -1.43 25.70
CA LEU A 904 6.06 -2.53 26.15
C LEU A 904 5.83 -2.91 27.63
N GLY A 905 5.29 -2.00 28.46
CA GLY A 905 5.04 -2.28 29.88
C GLY A 905 6.32 -2.41 30.73
N ALA A 906 6.18 -2.58 32.05
CA ALA A 906 7.23 -2.32 33.04
C ALA A 906 8.27 -3.48 33.22
N PRO A 907 9.49 -3.24 33.77
CA PRO A 907 9.74 -2.43 34.95
C PRO A 907 10.61 -1.19 34.70
N GLY A 908 9.99 -0.04 34.52
CA GLY A 908 10.60 1.27 34.30
C GLY A 908 9.59 2.14 33.56
N THR A 909 9.72 3.46 33.57
CA THR A 909 8.80 4.32 32.78
C THR A 909 9.45 4.69 31.45
N ILE A 910 8.95 4.13 30.35
CA ILE A 910 9.25 4.59 29.00
C ILE A 910 8.25 5.69 28.65
N SER A 911 8.75 6.88 28.34
CA SER A 911 7.92 8.02 27.92
C SER A 911 8.45 8.62 26.63
N VAL A 912 7.59 8.79 25.64
CA VAL A 912 7.95 9.30 24.33
C VAL A 912 7.14 10.55 24.04
N SER A 913 7.78 11.66 23.71
CA SER A 913 7.12 12.88 23.23
C SER A 913 7.25 12.99 21.71
N VAL A 914 6.32 13.67 21.05
CA VAL A 914 6.37 13.91 19.61
C VAL A 914 6.24 15.41 19.37
N ARG A 915 7.12 15.97 18.52
CA ARG A 915 7.19 17.41 18.26
C ARG A 915 7.38 17.74 16.78
N ALA A 916 6.62 18.71 16.29
CA ALA A 916 6.79 19.29 14.97
C ALA A 916 7.90 20.36 14.95
N LEU A 917 8.68 20.42 13.87
CA LEU A 917 9.58 21.52 13.53
C LEU A 917 9.28 22.01 12.12
N ASP A 918 9.38 23.31 11.88
CA ASP A 918 9.32 23.83 10.49
C ASP A 918 10.43 23.21 9.64
N TRP A 919 10.17 22.94 8.35
CA TRP A 919 11.09 22.18 7.50
C TRP A 919 12.54 22.72 7.46
N PRO A 920 12.78 24.04 7.30
CA PRO A 920 14.13 24.59 7.35
C PRO A 920 14.82 24.35 8.70
N VAL A 921 14.07 24.47 9.80
CA VAL A 921 14.58 24.22 11.16
C VAL A 921 14.89 22.73 11.35
N TYR A 922 14.01 21.85 10.87
CA TYR A 922 14.19 20.41 10.93
C TYR A 922 15.49 19.98 10.22
N LEU A 923 15.72 20.46 8.99
CA LEU A 923 16.93 20.16 8.23
C LEU A 923 18.19 20.73 8.88
N ALA A 924 18.15 21.99 9.35
CA ALA A 924 19.30 22.59 10.05
C ALA A 924 19.65 21.79 11.33
N THR A 925 18.65 21.39 12.10
CA THR A 925 18.82 20.59 13.33
C THR A 925 19.35 19.18 13.02
N LEU A 926 18.87 18.57 11.94
CA LEU A 926 19.37 17.30 11.43
C LEU A 926 20.85 17.37 11.04
N ARG A 927 21.23 18.38 10.25
CA ARG A 927 22.63 18.62 9.80
C ARG A 927 23.56 18.91 10.98
N ALA A 928 23.07 19.62 11.99
CA ALA A 928 23.79 19.86 13.25
C ALA A 928 23.91 18.61 14.15
N ARG A 929 23.40 17.45 13.69
CA ARG A 929 23.39 16.17 14.42
C ARG A 929 22.69 16.24 15.77
N ALA A 930 21.68 17.10 15.87
CA ALA A 930 21.01 17.38 17.12
C ALA A 930 19.70 16.59 17.32
N LEU A 931 19.12 16.02 16.26
CA LEU A 931 17.95 15.14 16.40
C LEU A 931 18.38 13.77 16.95
N PRO A 932 17.81 13.27 18.07
CA PRO A 932 18.12 11.94 18.61
C PRO A 932 17.75 10.82 17.62
N ILE A 933 16.59 10.99 17.00
CA ILE A 933 16.06 10.14 15.95
C ILE A 933 15.22 11.01 15.03
N PHE A 934 15.29 10.76 13.72
CA PHE A 934 14.61 11.56 12.71
C PHE A 934 13.93 10.68 11.66
N PHE A 935 12.72 11.05 11.23
CA PHE A 935 12.02 10.40 10.12
C PHE A 935 12.29 11.18 8.82
N LEU A 936 12.86 10.53 7.79
CA LEU A 936 13.06 11.11 6.46
C LEU A 936 12.69 10.11 5.34
N GLY A 937 12.72 10.62 4.11
CA GLY A 937 12.71 9.80 2.90
C GLY A 937 13.90 10.15 2.00
N TRP A 938 14.21 9.25 1.07
CA TRP A 938 15.21 9.42 0.01
C TRP A 938 14.59 8.96 -1.30
N ALA A 939 14.67 9.81 -2.33
CA ALA A 939 14.25 9.51 -3.70
C ALA A 939 15.50 9.23 -4.54
N PRO A 940 15.41 8.47 -5.65
CA PRO A 940 16.59 8.11 -6.43
C PRO A 940 17.21 9.31 -7.14
N ASP A 941 18.52 9.48 -7.02
CA ASP A 941 19.25 10.43 -7.87
C ASP A 941 19.74 9.77 -9.15
N TYR A 942 20.09 8.48 -9.10
CA TYR A 942 20.41 7.67 -10.27
C TYR A 942 20.06 6.20 -10.03
N ALA A 943 19.75 5.48 -11.11
CA ALA A 943 19.26 4.11 -11.01
C ALA A 943 20.37 3.06 -10.81
N ASP A 944 21.09 3.13 -9.71
CA ASP A 944 22.17 2.20 -9.38
C ASP A 944 22.25 1.94 -7.87
N PRO A 945 22.65 0.73 -7.41
CA PRO A 945 22.65 0.42 -5.98
C PRO A 945 23.58 1.32 -5.16
N ASP A 946 24.57 1.95 -5.80
CA ASP A 946 25.46 2.90 -5.14
C ASP A 946 24.73 4.13 -4.59
N ASP A 947 23.65 4.56 -5.26
CA ASP A 947 22.75 5.65 -4.84
C ASP A 947 22.07 5.40 -3.48
N TYR A 948 22.16 4.16 -2.99
CA TYR A 948 21.66 3.75 -1.67
C TYR A 948 22.80 3.25 -0.78
N ALA A 949 23.73 2.46 -1.32
CA ALA A 949 24.83 1.92 -0.54
C ALA A 949 25.75 3.04 0.00
N PHE A 950 26.13 4.01 -0.82
CA PHE A 950 26.99 5.10 -0.38
C PHE A 950 26.27 6.03 0.60
N PRO A 951 25.08 6.61 0.30
CA PRO A 951 24.42 7.55 1.20
C PRO A 951 23.98 6.95 2.53
N PHE A 952 23.75 5.63 2.62
CA PHE A 952 23.29 4.98 3.85
C PHE A 952 24.36 4.18 4.60
N LEU A 953 25.37 3.62 3.93
CA LEU A 953 26.29 2.65 4.54
C LEU A 953 27.73 3.16 4.67
N HIS A 954 28.18 4.04 3.77
CA HIS A 954 29.54 4.57 3.81
C HIS A 954 29.65 5.72 4.83
N SER A 955 30.69 5.76 5.66
CA SER A 955 30.85 6.76 6.74
C SER A 955 30.88 8.23 6.27
N ARG A 956 31.23 8.46 5.01
CA ARG A 956 31.16 9.76 4.31
C ARG A 956 29.83 10.05 3.61
N GLY A 957 28.90 9.10 3.64
CA GLY A 957 27.58 9.23 3.05
C GLY A 957 26.67 10.17 3.84
N THR A 958 25.66 10.67 3.15
CA THR A 958 24.68 11.65 3.63
C THR A 958 24.10 11.31 5.00
N PHE A 959 23.67 10.06 5.22
CA PHE A 959 22.99 9.67 6.45
C PHE A 959 23.94 9.19 7.55
N PRO A 960 25.00 8.39 7.28
CA PRO A 960 26.00 8.04 8.27
C PRO A 960 26.63 9.24 8.97
N GLN A 961 26.86 10.35 8.27
CA GLN A 961 27.30 11.61 8.88
C GLN A 961 26.28 12.20 9.86
N ARG A 962 24.98 12.11 9.54
CA ARG A 962 23.86 12.60 10.38
C ARG A 962 23.63 11.71 11.60
N VAL A 963 23.72 10.39 11.43
CA VAL A 963 23.51 9.41 12.52
C VAL A 963 24.78 9.07 13.29
N GLY A 964 25.96 9.48 12.82
CA GLY A 964 27.24 9.12 13.45
C GLY A 964 27.65 7.65 13.27
N TYR A 965 27.20 6.99 12.22
CA TYR A 965 27.58 5.61 11.89
C TYR A 965 28.90 5.61 11.10
N SER A 966 29.84 4.74 11.49
CA SER A 966 31.11 4.56 10.77
C SER A 966 31.62 3.14 10.96
N ASN A 967 32.02 2.48 9.87
CA ASN A 967 32.61 1.16 9.90
C ASN A 967 33.56 0.99 8.71
N ALA A 968 34.87 0.96 8.99
CA ALA A 968 35.90 0.91 7.95
C ALA A 968 35.80 -0.33 7.03
N THR A 969 35.31 -1.46 7.52
CA THR A 969 35.10 -2.66 6.71
C THR A 969 33.95 -2.46 5.72
N ILE A 970 32.83 -1.88 6.17
CA ILE A 970 31.70 -1.56 5.30
C ILE A 970 32.09 -0.47 4.29
N ASP A 971 32.83 0.56 4.73
CA ASP A 971 33.33 1.62 3.84
C ASP A 971 34.15 1.03 2.68
N ALA A 972 35.07 0.11 2.98
CA ALA A 972 35.87 -0.57 1.97
C ALA A 972 35.03 -1.46 1.03
N LEU A 973 33.99 -2.13 1.54
CA LEU A 973 33.10 -2.95 0.71
C LEU A 973 32.23 -2.10 -0.23
N VAL A 974 31.72 -0.96 0.24
CA VAL A 974 30.95 -0.02 -0.59
C VAL A 974 31.85 0.53 -1.69
N ALA A 975 33.04 1.03 -1.36
CA ALA A 975 33.98 1.58 -2.35
C ALA A 975 34.41 0.52 -3.39
N ALA A 976 34.64 -0.72 -2.96
CA ALA A 976 34.97 -1.82 -3.86
C ALA A 976 33.80 -2.15 -4.80
N ALA A 977 32.56 -2.21 -4.29
CA ALA A 977 31.38 -2.49 -5.11
C ALA A 977 31.07 -1.35 -6.10
N ALA A 978 31.34 -0.11 -5.70
CA ALA A 978 31.21 1.06 -6.57
C ALA A 978 32.18 1.02 -7.76
N SER A 979 33.34 0.35 -7.61
CA SER A 979 34.37 0.27 -8.66
C SER A 979 34.39 -1.04 -9.46
N GLU A 980 33.61 -2.04 -9.07
CA GLU A 980 33.58 -3.35 -9.72
C GLU A 980 32.88 -3.27 -11.09
N LEU A 981 33.54 -3.71 -12.16
CA LEU A 981 33.00 -3.62 -13.53
C LEU A 981 32.16 -4.84 -13.92
N ASP A 982 32.35 -5.99 -13.28
CA ASP A 982 31.55 -7.19 -13.52
C ASP A 982 30.18 -7.05 -12.81
N PRO A 983 29.06 -6.96 -13.55
CA PRO A 983 27.75 -6.72 -12.95
C PRO A 983 27.29 -7.86 -12.02
N VAL A 984 27.73 -9.10 -12.27
CA VAL A 984 27.34 -10.27 -11.45
C VAL A 984 28.10 -10.25 -10.11
N VAL A 985 29.40 -9.95 -10.15
CA VAL A 985 30.21 -9.81 -8.93
C VAL A 985 29.72 -8.63 -8.11
N ARG A 986 29.49 -7.48 -8.76
CA ARG A 986 28.99 -6.26 -8.16
C ARG A 986 27.63 -6.45 -7.47
N GLU A 987 26.68 -7.09 -8.15
CA GLU A 987 25.38 -7.42 -7.57
C GLU A 987 25.51 -8.25 -6.29
N LYS A 988 26.40 -9.26 -6.31
CA LYS A 988 26.67 -10.09 -5.13
C LYS A 988 27.26 -9.28 -3.98
N MET A 989 28.22 -8.40 -4.25
CA MET A 989 28.84 -7.53 -3.22
C MET A 989 27.81 -6.67 -2.51
N TYR A 990 26.90 -6.02 -3.25
CA TYR A 990 25.82 -5.22 -2.66
C TYR A 990 24.84 -6.06 -1.83
N LYS A 991 24.51 -7.28 -2.26
CA LYS A 991 23.64 -8.18 -1.48
C LYS A 991 24.30 -8.64 -0.17
N ASP A 992 25.58 -8.96 -0.22
CA ASP A 992 26.33 -9.49 0.93
C ASP A 992 26.50 -8.44 2.03
N MET A 993 26.86 -7.19 1.67
CA MET A 993 27.12 -6.13 2.67
C MET A 993 25.85 -5.69 3.42
N GLN A 994 24.68 -5.71 2.77
CA GLN A 994 23.42 -5.28 3.38
C GLN A 994 23.04 -6.13 4.60
N THR A 995 23.34 -7.43 4.57
CA THR A 995 22.93 -8.35 5.63
C THR A 995 23.49 -7.94 6.99
N VAL A 996 24.79 -7.67 7.03
CA VAL A 996 25.49 -7.26 8.25
C VAL A 996 24.97 -5.90 8.74
N VAL A 997 24.83 -4.91 7.84
CA VAL A 997 24.42 -3.58 8.27
C VAL A 997 22.98 -3.55 8.77
N VAL A 998 22.07 -4.26 8.10
CA VAL A 998 20.64 -4.25 8.48
C VAL A 998 20.37 -5.07 9.74
N GLN A 999 21.01 -6.23 9.92
CA GLN A 999 20.71 -7.15 11.03
C GLN A 999 21.60 -6.94 12.25
N ASP A 1000 22.88 -6.65 12.04
CA ASP A 1000 23.88 -6.61 13.11
C ASP A 1000 24.18 -5.18 13.55
N HIS A 1001 24.27 -4.23 12.62
CA HIS A 1001 24.56 -2.83 12.97
C HIS A 1001 23.30 -1.98 13.19
N VAL A 1002 22.21 -2.23 12.46
CA VAL A 1002 20.91 -1.56 12.61
C VAL A 1002 20.99 -0.02 12.71
N PRO A 1003 21.70 0.70 11.82
CA PRO A 1003 21.81 2.17 11.92
C PRO A 1003 20.49 2.91 11.63
N TYR A 1004 19.52 2.24 11.01
CA TYR A 1004 18.23 2.80 10.62
C TYR A 1004 17.08 1.85 10.96
N LEU A 1005 15.90 2.43 11.19
CA LEU A 1005 14.62 1.73 11.17
C LEU A 1005 14.06 1.86 9.74
N TRP A 1006 14.16 0.79 8.95
CA TRP A 1006 13.64 0.76 7.58
C TRP A 1006 12.12 0.59 7.58
N ILE A 1007 11.37 1.58 7.10
CA ILE A 1007 9.90 1.55 7.19
C ILE A 1007 9.31 0.97 5.91
N TYR A 1008 9.37 1.72 4.81
CA TYR A 1008 8.71 1.32 3.56
C TYR A 1008 9.33 1.93 2.31
N GLN A 1009 9.17 1.21 1.21
CA GLN A 1009 9.40 1.66 -0.16
C GLN A 1009 8.06 2.10 -0.72
N ALA A 1010 7.96 3.32 -1.23
CA ALA A 1010 6.70 3.83 -1.75
C ALA A 1010 6.31 3.14 -3.07
N THR A 1011 5.01 3.05 -3.33
CA THR A 1011 4.49 2.67 -4.65
C THR A 1011 3.81 3.86 -5.32
N ASN A 1012 3.84 3.89 -6.65
CA ASN A 1012 3.29 5.02 -7.41
C ASN A 1012 1.75 5.07 -7.33
N PHE A 1013 1.19 6.28 -7.37
CA PHE A 1013 -0.24 6.52 -7.60
C PHE A 1013 -0.41 7.63 -8.63
N HIS A 1014 -0.76 7.24 -9.86
CA HIS A 1014 -0.94 8.16 -10.96
C HIS A 1014 -2.40 8.16 -11.39
N VAL A 1015 -3.02 9.34 -11.44
CA VAL A 1015 -4.42 9.53 -11.79
C VAL A 1015 -4.52 10.58 -12.89
N GLU A 1016 -5.10 10.18 -14.01
CA GLU A 1016 -5.22 11.04 -15.19
C GLU A 1016 -6.55 10.82 -15.91
N ARG A 1017 -6.84 11.69 -16.87
CA ARG A 1017 -7.99 11.54 -17.76
C ARG A 1017 -7.78 10.38 -18.73
N SER A 1018 -8.84 9.65 -19.05
CA SER A 1018 -8.78 8.49 -19.94
C SER A 1018 -8.36 8.84 -21.38
N TRP A 1019 -8.48 10.09 -21.81
CA TRP A 1019 -7.97 10.57 -23.10
C TRP A 1019 -6.45 10.79 -23.13
N VAL A 1020 -5.76 10.75 -21.99
CA VAL A 1020 -4.30 10.90 -21.97
C VAL A 1020 -3.65 9.65 -22.53
N ALA A 1021 -2.88 9.80 -23.60
CA ALA A 1021 -2.09 8.73 -24.18
C ALA A 1021 -0.59 9.02 -24.04
N GLY A 1022 0.21 7.97 -23.87
CA GLY A 1022 1.67 8.05 -23.79
C GLY A 1022 2.28 8.16 -22.37
N TYR A 1023 1.45 8.07 -21.32
CA TYR A 1023 1.95 7.85 -19.97
C TYR A 1023 2.57 6.45 -19.82
N TYR A 1024 3.71 6.38 -19.14
CA TYR A 1024 4.32 5.15 -18.66
C TYR A 1024 4.97 5.43 -17.31
N PHE A 1025 5.00 4.43 -16.44
CA PHE A 1025 5.73 4.52 -15.18
C PHE A 1025 7.22 4.28 -15.42
N ASN A 1026 8.06 5.12 -14.85
CA ASN A 1026 9.50 4.87 -14.71
C ASN A 1026 9.94 5.56 -13.41
N PRO A 1027 10.63 4.85 -12.50
CA PRO A 1027 10.96 5.39 -11.17
C PRO A 1027 12.00 6.54 -11.21
N MET A 1028 12.62 6.83 -12.38
CA MET A 1028 13.56 7.93 -12.56
C MET A 1028 12.93 9.20 -13.16
N LEU A 1029 11.63 9.20 -13.43
CA LEU A 1029 10.91 10.39 -13.89
C LEU A 1029 10.33 11.14 -12.70
N SER A 1030 10.62 12.44 -12.59
CA SER A 1030 10.23 13.28 -11.45
C SER A 1030 8.81 13.85 -11.59
N GLY A 1031 7.93 13.18 -12.32
CA GLY A 1031 6.58 13.65 -12.67
C GLY A 1031 6.18 13.24 -14.08
N GLY A 1032 5.51 14.13 -14.81
CA GLY A 1032 5.10 13.87 -16.19
C GLY A 1032 6.22 14.05 -17.22
N TYR A 1033 6.56 13.02 -18.00
CA TYR A 1033 7.41 13.17 -19.20
C TYR A 1033 6.58 13.62 -20.40
N TYR A 1034 6.24 14.92 -20.44
CA TYR A 1034 5.23 15.46 -21.37
C TYR A 1034 5.53 15.28 -22.86
N TYR A 1035 6.78 14.99 -23.22
CA TYR A 1035 7.17 14.70 -24.60
C TYR A 1035 6.40 13.53 -25.21
N SER A 1036 6.18 12.47 -24.42
CA SER A 1036 5.45 11.28 -24.88
C SER A 1036 3.94 11.46 -24.88
N TYR A 1037 3.43 12.56 -24.29
CA TYR A 1037 2.00 12.70 -24.04
C TYR A 1037 1.25 13.23 -25.27
N SER A 1038 0.02 12.78 -25.38
CA SER A 1038 -0.97 13.24 -26.35
C SER A 1038 -2.37 13.12 -25.76
N LYS A 1039 -3.37 13.76 -26.38
CA LYS A 1039 -4.78 13.60 -26.03
C LYS A 1039 -5.51 12.94 -27.19
N ALA A 1040 -6.25 11.85 -26.93
CA ALA A 1040 -6.93 11.04 -27.94
C ALA A 1040 -8.34 10.64 -27.51
#